data_AF-A0A8J3T3R8-F1
#
_entry.id   AF-A0A8J3T3R8-F1
#
_cell.length_a   1.000
_cell.length_b   1.000
_cell.length_c   1.000
_cell.angle_alpha   90.00
_cell.angle_beta   90.00
_cell.angle_gamma   90.00
#
_symmetry.space_group_name_H-M   'P 1'
#
loop_
_entity.id
_entity.type
_entity.pdbx_description
1 polymer ?
#
loop_
_entity_poly.entity_id
_entity_poly.type
_entity_poly.pdbx_seq_one_letter_code
_entity_poly.pdbx_strand_id
1 'polypeptide(L)'
;MPFRKPAAAAAVFALTLGLCAAPAHADPQYPFRDPALPLRQRIDDLLGRLTPAEKVSWLHQYQPAVERLGIGLFKTGTEALHGVAWSTDIDNGGGVVTARGTVFPQAIGLASTWDPDLVEKVGSVVGDEARGYHAENPRLWGLQLWAPVVNLLRDPRWGRNEEGYSEDPLLTGAISTAYGRGIQGDDPDHLKAAPVLKHYMANNNEVRRDTTNSSLRPRVMNEYEIPAFKTAISADAATGVMTSYNLVNGRPATVTDLNSSIRRWTDRTLFTVSDAGGPNNLTGSQRYFATKPEAAAAMIKAGVDSFTVDDTNGAPTVASVNAALDQGLLTEADIDRTVRNILGVRFRLGEFDPDGGPYGKIAKAVVDSPGHRALNRRTAAEAMVLLKNSRGALPLDPAEKVAVIGPLARTLYTDWYSGKLPYQVTPLDGIRERAAGTVDTEGADRIALKADGRYLTAGTGAGADLKLSGTAAGETGQFDVFDWGEGVVTLRSVANGKYVSRANWSTLVNDQDQPTGWFVQEQFKLEAQADGTTLLRYAGYETAEPWFGPDVYVRAAADGTLSLGTAAEATRFTKETVRSGIDEAVAAAESADVAVVVVGSMPFINGREAHDRTDLNLAAGQRALVEAVREANPDTVVVLENSYPTTIDALQEKVPAILWTTHAGAETGHALADILYGTANPAGRLTQTWPRAGAELPDILDYDIIKTGSTYLYSKDRPLYAFGHGLSYTTFGYQGLRAVRDGDGHRVSVKVTNTGPRAGDEVVQLYTHQHSSRVRQPVRQLRGFERVSLAPGESKTVTFTLKTADLALWDVTRGRFAVEPSTHDVLVGSASDRIRQRTTIRVDGEAVPARDLAKVTRAADFDDHSGAELVDETKASGDAVALSSGEWLAFSGADLGRGATGVTLGVATTAASSVEVRLGSARGRLLGTVTVPATGGVYRWGTATAALSGASGRQDVYLVARGELRIKDLVLTR
;
A
#
# COMPACT_ATOMS: atom_id res chain seq x y z
N MET A 1 49.09 33.83 31.63
CA MET A 1 50.53 34.19 31.66
C MET A 1 51.20 33.36 32.75
N PRO A 2 52.47 32.91 32.62
CA PRO A 2 53.53 33.35 31.67
C PRO A 2 53.84 32.28 30.58
N PHE A 3 54.00 32.61 29.29
CA PHE A 3 55.17 33.18 28.54
C PHE A 3 56.34 32.17 28.38
N ARG A 4 56.93 31.82 27.20
CA ARG A 4 57.30 32.49 25.91
C ARG A 4 57.65 31.38 24.85
N LYS A 5 57.14 31.38 23.60
CA LYS A 5 57.68 31.94 22.30
C LYS A 5 58.77 31.07 21.56
N PRO A 6 59.03 31.19 20.23
CA PRO A 6 58.35 30.48 19.12
C PRO A 6 59.31 29.86 18.03
N ALA A 7 58.80 29.02 17.12
CA ALA A 7 59.38 28.74 15.78
C ALA A 7 58.27 28.13 14.89
N ALA A 8 57.70 28.84 13.93
CA ALA A 8 58.16 29.05 12.55
C ALA A 8 58.13 27.77 11.67
N ALA A 9 56.98 27.61 11.02
CA ALA A 9 56.75 27.14 9.65
C ALA A 9 57.40 25.84 9.13
N ALA A 10 56.56 24.83 8.93
CA ALA A 10 56.52 24.07 7.68
C ALA A 10 55.06 23.70 7.38
N ALA A 11 54.47 24.39 6.42
CA ALA A 11 53.16 24.06 5.87
C ALA A 11 53.30 22.76 5.07
N VAL A 12 52.77 21.65 5.61
CA VAL A 12 52.48 20.45 4.81
C VAL A 12 51.03 20.56 4.41
N PHE A 13 50.80 20.95 3.15
CA PHE A 13 49.52 20.75 2.48
C PHE A 13 49.30 19.24 2.36
N ALA A 14 48.60 18.65 3.34
CA ALA A 14 48.04 17.33 3.18
C ALA A 14 46.76 17.50 2.34
N LEU A 15 46.89 17.31 1.03
CA LEU A 15 45.75 17.02 0.16
C LEU A 15 45.15 15.69 0.64
N THR A 16 44.11 15.74 1.46
CA THR A 16 43.18 14.63 1.63
C THR A 16 42.31 14.57 0.37
N LEU A 17 42.83 13.94 -0.67
CA LEU A 17 42.02 13.39 -1.76
C LEU A 17 41.15 12.30 -1.13
N GLY A 18 39.88 12.61 -0.93
CA GLY A 18 38.86 11.59 -0.73
C GLY A 18 38.93 10.63 -1.91
N LEU A 19 39.03 9.33 -1.63
CA LEU A 19 38.88 8.27 -2.61
C LEU A 19 37.42 8.28 -3.09
N CYS A 20 37.09 9.20 -4.00
CA CYS A 20 36.01 9.01 -4.93
C CYS A 20 36.37 7.77 -5.75
N ALA A 21 35.52 6.74 -5.75
CA ALA A 21 35.67 5.63 -6.67
C ALA A 21 35.69 6.21 -8.09
N ALA A 22 36.84 6.10 -8.77
CA ALA A 22 36.95 6.48 -10.17
C ALA A 22 35.98 5.59 -10.98
N PRO A 23 35.30 6.14 -12.02
CA PRO A 23 34.49 5.31 -12.91
C PRO A 23 35.37 4.23 -13.51
N ALA A 24 34.83 3.02 -13.62
CA ALA A 24 35.49 1.89 -14.25
C ALA A 24 35.96 2.32 -15.65
N HIS A 25 37.27 2.54 -15.79
CA HIS A 25 37.88 2.55 -17.12
C HIS A 25 37.59 1.17 -17.72
N ALA A 26 37.29 1.11 -19.02
CA ALA A 26 37.25 -0.16 -19.73
C ALA A 26 38.62 -0.82 -19.53
N ASP A 27 38.71 -1.74 -18.59
CA ASP A 27 39.91 -2.55 -18.40
C ASP A 27 39.85 -3.60 -19.51
N PRO A 28 40.73 -3.54 -20.53
CA PRO A 28 40.69 -4.45 -21.67
C PRO A 28 40.93 -5.91 -21.27
N GLN A 29 41.18 -6.21 -19.99
CA GLN A 29 41.43 -7.56 -19.50
C GLN A 29 40.15 -8.45 -19.37
N TYR A 30 38.94 -7.88 -19.23
CA TYR A 30 37.74 -8.68 -18.95
C TYR A 30 36.59 -8.50 -19.98
N PRO A 31 36.15 -9.57 -20.67
CA PRO A 31 35.03 -9.52 -21.61
C PRO A 31 33.73 -8.98 -21.01
N PHE A 32 33.42 -9.28 -19.73
CA PHE A 32 32.19 -8.77 -19.12
C PHE A 32 32.12 -7.22 -19.05
N ARG A 33 33.24 -6.51 -19.16
CA ARG A 33 33.29 -5.03 -19.16
C ARG A 33 33.15 -4.41 -20.55
N ASP A 34 33.09 -5.22 -21.62
CA ASP A 34 32.95 -4.73 -22.99
C ASP A 34 31.46 -4.59 -23.36
N PRO A 35 30.91 -3.35 -23.44
CA PRO A 35 29.51 -3.15 -23.81
C PRO A 35 29.20 -3.51 -25.27
N ALA A 36 30.21 -3.77 -26.12
CA ALA A 36 30.00 -4.24 -27.48
C ALA A 36 29.63 -5.73 -27.57
N LEU A 37 29.84 -6.51 -26.50
CA LEU A 37 29.46 -7.92 -26.45
C LEU A 37 27.98 -8.10 -26.06
N PRO A 38 27.29 -9.14 -26.58
CA PRO A 38 25.94 -9.46 -26.17
C PRO A 38 25.83 -9.63 -24.65
N LEU A 39 24.77 -9.08 -24.04
CA LEU A 39 24.55 -9.11 -22.59
C LEU A 39 24.71 -10.53 -21.99
N ARG A 40 24.16 -11.55 -22.67
CA ARG A 40 24.29 -12.94 -22.24
C ARG A 40 25.74 -13.39 -22.13
N GLN A 41 26.59 -13.03 -23.10
CA GLN A 41 28.01 -13.39 -23.09
C GLN A 41 28.75 -12.69 -21.95
N ARG A 42 28.42 -11.42 -21.67
CA ARG A 42 29.00 -10.67 -20.55
C ARG A 42 28.62 -11.30 -19.20
N ILE A 43 27.35 -11.69 -19.04
CA ILE A 43 26.87 -12.40 -17.85
C ILE A 43 27.55 -13.76 -17.71
N ASP A 44 27.65 -14.55 -18.79
CA ASP A 44 28.30 -15.87 -18.78
C ASP A 44 29.77 -15.78 -18.37
N ASP A 45 30.51 -14.79 -18.90
CA ASP A 45 31.91 -14.55 -18.54
C ASP A 45 32.06 -14.19 -17.06
N LEU A 46 31.27 -13.24 -16.55
CA LEU A 46 31.35 -12.86 -15.13
C LEU A 46 30.93 -14.01 -14.21
N LEU A 47 29.83 -14.69 -14.52
CA LEU A 47 29.33 -15.83 -13.72
C LEU A 47 30.36 -16.96 -13.64
N GLY A 48 31.07 -17.25 -14.75
CA GLY A 48 32.14 -18.26 -14.79
C GLY A 48 33.40 -17.86 -14.03
N ARG A 49 33.60 -16.56 -13.77
CA ARG A 49 34.73 -16.05 -12.99
C ARG A 49 34.47 -16.04 -11.49
N LEU A 50 33.22 -15.99 -11.04
CA LEU A 50 32.85 -15.98 -9.62
C LEU A 50 33.10 -17.36 -8.99
N THR A 51 33.70 -17.37 -7.81
CA THR A 51 33.83 -18.56 -6.97
C THR A 51 32.48 -18.95 -6.37
N PRO A 52 32.26 -20.21 -5.97
CA PRO A 52 31.03 -20.62 -5.29
C PRO A 52 30.74 -19.78 -4.03
N ALA A 53 31.77 -19.43 -3.25
CA ALA A 53 31.61 -18.62 -2.04
C ALA A 53 31.10 -17.20 -2.35
N GLU A 54 31.65 -16.55 -3.37
CA GLU A 54 31.18 -15.22 -3.79
C GLU A 54 29.74 -15.29 -4.31
N LYS A 55 29.40 -16.32 -5.11
CA LYS A 55 28.04 -16.54 -5.61
C LYS A 55 27.03 -16.66 -4.46
N VAL A 56 27.31 -17.51 -3.46
CA VAL A 56 26.45 -17.68 -2.29
C VAL A 56 26.34 -16.40 -1.47
N SER A 57 27.43 -15.64 -1.31
CA SER A 57 27.42 -14.39 -0.56
C SER A 57 26.54 -13.29 -1.17
N TRP A 58 26.28 -13.36 -2.49
CA TRP A 58 25.44 -12.40 -3.19
C TRP A 58 23.93 -12.65 -3.05
N LEU A 59 23.52 -13.72 -2.36
CA LEU A 59 22.10 -13.99 -2.08
C LEU A 59 21.55 -13.18 -0.90
N HIS A 60 22.40 -12.44 -0.16
CA HIS A 60 21.97 -11.49 0.86
C HIS A 60 21.73 -10.10 0.26
N GLN A 61 20.90 -9.27 0.91
CA GLN A 61 20.61 -7.91 0.47
C GLN A 61 21.85 -7.02 0.30
N TYR A 62 22.90 -7.25 1.11
CA TYR A 62 24.19 -6.61 0.96
C TYR A 62 25.17 -7.58 0.30
N GLN A 63 25.38 -7.40 -1.00
CA GLN A 63 26.26 -8.23 -1.81
C GLN A 63 27.70 -7.71 -1.68
N PRO A 64 28.61 -8.45 -1.03
CA PRO A 64 29.97 -7.99 -0.79
C PRO A 64 30.73 -7.73 -2.10
N ALA A 65 31.68 -6.80 -2.01
CA ALA A 65 32.60 -6.49 -3.09
C ALA A 65 33.44 -7.72 -3.49
N VAL A 66 33.79 -7.81 -4.77
CA VAL A 66 34.72 -8.81 -5.31
C VAL A 66 35.97 -8.09 -5.80
N GLU A 67 36.89 -7.82 -4.87
CA GLU A 67 38.07 -6.98 -5.09
C GLU A 67 38.95 -7.49 -6.25
N ARG A 68 39.13 -8.81 -6.35
CA ARG A 68 39.94 -9.43 -7.43
C ARG A 68 39.39 -9.18 -8.84
N LEU A 69 38.11 -8.83 -8.97
CA LEU A 69 37.45 -8.49 -10.24
C LEU A 69 37.13 -6.99 -10.34
N GLY A 70 37.52 -6.20 -9.33
CA GLY A 70 37.22 -4.77 -9.24
C GLY A 70 35.72 -4.47 -9.21
N ILE A 71 34.93 -5.31 -8.53
CA ILE A 71 33.47 -5.14 -8.39
C ILE A 71 33.17 -4.60 -7.00
N GLY A 72 32.41 -3.51 -6.92
CA GLY A 72 32.03 -2.87 -5.67
C GLY A 72 30.96 -3.63 -4.88
N LEU A 73 30.66 -3.13 -3.68
CA LEU A 73 29.48 -3.54 -2.93
C LEU A 73 28.23 -3.21 -3.75
N PHE A 74 27.30 -4.16 -3.83
CA PHE A 74 25.96 -3.91 -4.35
C PHE A 74 24.94 -4.11 -3.22
N LYS A 75 23.90 -3.29 -3.23
CA LYS A 75 22.81 -3.38 -2.25
C LYS A 75 21.47 -3.44 -2.97
N THR A 76 20.63 -4.39 -2.58
CA THR A 76 19.21 -4.36 -2.90
C THR A 76 18.47 -3.42 -1.94
N GLY A 77 17.63 -2.56 -2.49
CA GLY A 77 16.70 -1.74 -1.71
C GLY A 77 17.14 -0.30 -1.46
N THR A 78 16.31 0.58 -1.99
CA THR A 78 16.10 1.96 -1.57
C THR A 78 14.60 2.19 -1.67
N GLU A 79 14.00 2.79 -0.65
CA GLU A 79 12.56 3.08 -0.68
C GLU A 79 12.28 4.30 -1.55
N ALA A 80 11.26 4.18 -2.40
CA ALA A 80 10.98 5.17 -3.43
C ALA A 80 9.49 5.24 -3.80
N LEU A 81 8.60 5.14 -2.81
CA LEU A 81 7.15 4.99 -3.04
C LEU A 81 6.54 6.17 -3.82
N HIS A 82 6.91 7.40 -3.44
CA HIS A 82 6.43 8.64 -4.07
C HIS A 82 7.51 9.75 -4.07
N GLY A 83 8.75 9.33 -4.28
CA GLY A 83 9.95 10.12 -4.00
C GLY A 83 11.00 9.22 -3.36
N VAL A 84 12.30 9.49 -3.55
CA VAL A 84 13.34 8.74 -2.83
C VAL A 84 13.17 9.02 -1.33
N ALA A 85 12.88 7.98 -0.55
CA ALA A 85 12.43 8.12 0.83
C ALA A 85 13.56 7.90 1.82
N TRP A 86 14.12 6.69 1.84
CA TRP A 86 15.19 6.31 2.74
C TRP A 86 15.90 5.04 2.26
N SER A 87 17.09 4.81 2.82
CA SER A 87 17.82 3.57 2.66
C SER A 87 18.54 3.21 3.97
N THR A 88 18.90 1.95 4.13
CA THR A 88 19.67 1.46 5.29
C THR A 88 21.19 1.54 5.05
N ASP A 89 21.94 1.96 6.07
CA ASP A 89 23.38 2.16 5.97
C ASP A 89 24.16 0.93 6.43
N ILE A 90 24.89 0.30 5.51
CA ILE A 90 25.74 -0.85 5.83
C ILE A 90 26.84 -0.49 6.84
N ASP A 91 27.38 0.71 6.74
CA ASP A 91 28.52 1.17 7.53
C ASP A 91 28.08 1.65 8.94
N ASN A 92 26.77 1.72 9.19
CA ASN A 92 26.14 2.05 10.47
C ASN A 92 25.13 0.98 10.92
N GLY A 93 25.46 -0.30 10.74
CA GLY A 93 24.70 -1.42 11.30
C GLY A 93 23.26 -1.55 10.77
N GLY A 94 22.97 -1.01 9.60
CA GLY A 94 21.64 -1.02 9.00
C GLY A 94 20.76 0.18 9.39
N GLY A 95 21.33 1.17 10.08
CA GLY A 95 20.60 2.39 10.46
C GLY A 95 19.93 3.07 9.27
N VAL A 96 18.70 3.53 9.45
CA VAL A 96 17.92 4.21 8.41
C VAL A 96 18.47 5.61 8.17
N VAL A 97 18.71 5.95 6.90
CA VAL A 97 19.06 7.29 6.43
C VAL A 97 17.93 7.80 5.54
N THR A 98 17.26 8.86 6.00
CA THR A 98 16.19 9.53 5.25
C THR A 98 16.75 10.47 4.19
N ALA A 99 16.30 10.31 2.95
CA ALA A 99 16.62 11.20 1.86
C ALA A 99 15.99 12.59 2.09
N ARG A 100 16.60 13.65 1.57
CA ARG A 100 16.03 15.01 1.58
C ARG A 100 15.90 15.50 0.14
N GLY A 101 14.73 15.27 -0.46
CA GLY A 101 14.48 15.48 -1.88
C GLY A 101 13.00 15.69 -2.19
N THR A 102 12.63 15.51 -3.46
CA THR A 102 11.25 15.73 -3.87
C THR A 102 10.34 14.63 -3.31
N VAL A 103 9.28 15.03 -2.62
CA VAL A 103 8.22 14.13 -2.11
C VAL A 103 6.93 14.52 -2.81
N PHE A 104 6.40 13.62 -3.63
CA PHE A 104 5.16 13.80 -4.38
C PHE A 104 3.95 13.42 -3.51
N PRO A 105 2.71 13.54 -4.01
CA PRO A 105 1.56 12.95 -3.34
C PRO A 105 1.76 11.47 -3.06
N GLN A 106 1.21 11.01 -1.92
CA GLN A 106 1.05 9.60 -1.61
C GLN A 106 0.52 8.81 -2.81
N ALA A 107 0.80 7.51 -2.87
CA ALA A 107 0.49 6.68 -4.04
C ALA A 107 -1.00 6.77 -4.44
N ILE A 108 -1.91 6.72 -3.47
CA ILE A 108 -3.35 6.91 -3.74
C ILE A 108 -3.67 8.28 -4.36
N GLY A 109 -2.91 9.32 -4.02
CA GLY A 109 -2.94 10.65 -4.63
C GLY A 109 -2.40 10.66 -6.06
N LEU A 110 -1.28 9.98 -6.33
CA LEU A 110 -0.76 9.79 -7.70
C LEU A 110 -1.81 9.11 -8.59
N ALA A 111 -2.47 8.07 -8.10
CA ALA A 111 -3.53 7.40 -8.85
C ALA A 111 -4.78 8.28 -9.02
N SER A 112 -5.05 9.19 -8.08
CA SER A 112 -6.19 10.12 -8.15
C SER A 112 -6.06 11.15 -9.27
N THR A 113 -4.88 11.31 -9.85
CA THR A 113 -4.69 12.09 -11.09
C THR A 113 -5.36 11.45 -12.32
N TRP A 114 -5.54 10.11 -12.31
CA TRP A 114 -5.96 9.31 -13.46
C TRP A 114 -5.17 9.63 -14.75
N ASP A 115 -3.91 10.03 -14.59
CA ASP A 115 -3.02 10.48 -15.65
C ASP A 115 -1.71 9.66 -15.64
N PRO A 116 -1.67 8.53 -16.37
CA PRO A 116 -0.47 7.72 -16.50
C PRO A 116 0.72 8.52 -17.06
N ASP A 117 0.51 9.48 -17.97
CA ASP A 117 1.60 10.25 -18.57
C ASP A 117 2.24 11.21 -17.54
N LEU A 118 1.45 11.76 -16.62
CA LEU A 118 1.95 12.53 -15.50
C LEU A 118 2.71 11.65 -14.52
N VAL A 119 2.18 10.48 -14.17
CA VAL A 119 2.82 9.54 -13.24
C VAL A 119 4.13 8.97 -13.80
N GLU A 120 4.23 8.79 -15.12
CA GLU A 120 5.50 8.39 -15.77
C GLU A 120 6.57 9.48 -15.59
N LYS A 121 6.21 10.77 -15.68
CA LYS A 121 7.14 11.87 -15.39
C LYS A 121 7.55 11.90 -13.92
N VAL A 122 6.62 11.61 -13.00
CA VAL A 122 6.94 11.47 -11.58
C VAL A 122 7.95 10.34 -11.38
N GLY A 123 7.72 9.16 -11.97
CA GLY A 123 8.68 8.04 -11.92
C GLY A 123 10.04 8.40 -12.50
N SER A 124 10.09 9.18 -13.59
CA SER A 124 11.34 9.64 -14.20
C SER A 124 12.16 10.53 -13.26
N VAL A 125 11.51 11.46 -12.56
CA VAL A 125 12.13 12.29 -11.52
C VAL A 125 12.67 11.42 -10.38
N VAL A 126 11.91 10.42 -9.93
CA VAL A 126 12.35 9.50 -8.87
C VAL A 126 13.59 8.72 -9.30
N GLY A 127 13.65 8.24 -10.55
CA GLY A 127 14.83 7.61 -11.11
C GLY A 127 16.04 8.57 -11.21
N ASP A 128 15.82 9.83 -11.57
CA ASP A 128 16.88 10.85 -11.63
C ASP A 128 17.44 11.14 -10.24
N GLU A 129 16.58 11.34 -9.25
CA GLU A 129 17.00 11.58 -7.86
C GLU A 129 17.70 10.35 -7.28
N ALA A 130 17.22 9.13 -7.55
CA ALA A 130 17.88 7.90 -7.14
C ALA A 130 19.31 7.80 -7.68
N ARG A 131 19.53 8.16 -8.95
CA ARG A 131 20.88 8.29 -9.53
C ARG A 131 21.70 9.38 -8.87
N GLY A 132 21.09 10.54 -8.57
CA GLY A 132 21.76 11.62 -7.86
C GLY A 132 22.25 11.23 -6.46
N TYR A 133 21.45 10.48 -5.70
CA TYR A 133 21.84 9.91 -4.40
C TYR A 133 22.89 8.81 -4.55
N HIS A 134 22.74 7.92 -5.53
CA HIS A 134 23.71 6.86 -5.81
C HIS A 134 25.08 7.41 -6.19
N ALA A 135 25.14 8.47 -6.98
CA ALA A 135 26.40 9.14 -7.34
C ALA A 135 27.12 9.77 -6.13
N GLU A 136 26.37 10.19 -5.11
CA GLU A 136 26.92 10.73 -3.85
C GLU A 136 27.47 9.62 -2.96
N ASN A 137 26.71 8.54 -2.77
CA ASN A 137 27.15 7.37 -2.00
C ASN A 137 26.49 6.07 -2.51
N PRO A 138 27.17 5.31 -3.39
CA PRO A 138 26.60 4.10 -3.99
C PRO A 138 26.54 2.92 -3.00
N ARG A 139 27.24 3.00 -1.86
CA ARG A 139 27.18 1.98 -0.81
C ARG A 139 25.90 2.10 0.03
N LEU A 140 25.41 3.33 0.18
CA LEU A 140 24.18 3.63 0.93
C LEU A 140 22.94 3.55 0.02
N TRP A 141 22.99 4.19 -1.14
CA TRP A 141 21.84 4.36 -2.03
C TRP A 141 21.88 3.33 -3.16
N GLY A 142 21.21 2.19 -2.97
CA GLY A 142 21.04 1.18 -4.03
C GLY A 142 20.09 1.66 -5.13
N LEU A 143 20.30 1.19 -6.36
CA LEU A 143 19.47 1.54 -7.52
C LEU A 143 18.33 0.54 -7.79
N GLN A 144 18.21 -0.52 -6.99
CA GLN A 144 17.01 -1.33 -6.96
C GLN A 144 16.01 -0.70 -5.99
N LEU A 145 14.92 -0.16 -6.53
CA LEU A 145 13.94 0.62 -5.79
C LEU A 145 12.76 -0.26 -5.39
N TRP A 146 12.42 -0.27 -4.09
CA TRP A 146 11.31 -1.06 -3.55
C TRP A 146 9.97 -0.34 -3.70
N ALA A 147 9.62 -0.05 -4.95
CA ALA A 147 8.38 0.58 -5.35
C ALA A 147 8.05 0.20 -6.81
N PRO A 148 6.76 0.27 -7.20
CA PRO A 148 5.60 0.67 -6.40
C PRO A 148 4.95 -0.46 -5.58
N VAL A 149 4.08 -0.07 -4.63
CA VAL A 149 3.12 -0.98 -3.97
C VAL A 149 1.89 -1.13 -4.87
N VAL A 150 1.54 -2.37 -5.21
CA VAL A 150 0.41 -2.68 -6.13
C VAL A 150 -0.67 -3.54 -5.49
N ASN A 151 -0.58 -3.79 -4.18
CA ASN A 151 -1.67 -4.44 -3.45
C ASN A 151 -2.94 -3.59 -3.57
N LEU A 152 -4.07 -4.26 -3.80
CA LEU A 152 -5.34 -3.58 -4.03
C LEU A 152 -5.93 -3.08 -2.71
N LEU A 153 -6.52 -1.89 -2.77
CA LEU A 153 -7.17 -1.22 -1.64
C LEU A 153 -8.54 -1.85 -1.31
N ARG A 154 -8.54 -3.16 -1.05
CA ARG A 154 -9.72 -4.00 -0.81
C ARG A 154 -10.53 -3.52 0.39
N ASP A 155 -9.85 -3.20 1.48
CA ASP A 155 -10.45 -2.80 2.76
C ASP A 155 -9.94 -1.41 3.17
N PRO A 156 -10.82 -0.42 3.38
CA PRO A 156 -10.42 0.95 3.71
C PRO A 156 -9.80 1.12 5.09
N ARG A 157 -9.79 0.05 5.91
CA ARG A 157 -9.11 0.01 7.21
C ARG A 157 -7.64 -0.40 7.12
N TRP A 158 -7.18 -0.88 5.97
CA TRP A 158 -5.80 -1.33 5.84
C TRP A 158 -4.82 -0.21 6.21
N GLY A 159 -3.90 -0.49 7.13
CA GLY A 159 -2.96 0.48 7.68
C GLY A 159 -2.02 1.08 6.66
N ARG A 160 -1.74 0.39 5.55
CA ARG A 160 -0.87 0.89 4.46
C ARG A 160 -1.66 1.29 3.22
N ASN A 161 -2.94 1.62 3.38
CA ASN A 161 -3.82 1.97 2.27
C ASN A 161 -3.38 3.24 1.53
N GLU A 162 -2.57 4.13 2.13
CA GLU A 162 -1.95 5.27 1.45
C GLU A 162 -0.90 4.87 0.41
N GLU A 163 -0.35 3.66 0.54
CA GLU A 163 0.71 3.16 -0.33
C GLU A 163 0.17 2.50 -1.60
N GLY A 164 -1.07 2.02 -1.58
CA GLY A 164 -1.70 1.42 -2.76
C GLY A 164 -2.33 2.48 -3.69
N TYR A 165 -2.53 2.09 -4.95
CA TYR A 165 -3.08 3.00 -5.96
C TYR A 165 -4.61 3.00 -6.01
N SER A 166 -5.26 1.84 -5.93
CA SER A 166 -6.69 1.72 -6.15
C SER A 166 -7.27 0.41 -5.61
N GLU A 167 -8.58 0.38 -5.38
CA GLU A 167 -9.34 -0.88 -5.21
C GLU A 167 -9.56 -1.63 -6.55
N ASP A 168 -9.20 -1.02 -7.69
CA ASP A 168 -9.38 -1.55 -9.04
C ASP A 168 -8.06 -2.08 -9.66
N PRO A 169 -8.05 -3.31 -10.21
CA PRO A 169 -6.85 -3.86 -10.84
C PRO A 169 -6.39 -3.15 -12.11
N LEU A 170 -7.32 -2.63 -12.93
CA LEU A 170 -6.96 -1.95 -14.18
C LEU A 170 -6.29 -0.60 -13.89
N LEU A 171 -6.86 0.19 -12.98
CA LEU A 171 -6.27 1.46 -12.58
C LEU A 171 -4.91 1.25 -11.89
N THR A 172 -4.82 0.31 -10.95
CA THR A 172 -3.57 -0.06 -10.28
C THR A 172 -2.50 -0.48 -11.29
N GLY A 173 -2.86 -1.34 -12.24
CA GLY A 173 -1.97 -1.79 -13.31
C GLY A 173 -1.49 -0.65 -14.21
N ALA A 174 -2.36 0.28 -14.59
CA ALA A 174 -2.01 1.43 -15.43
C ALA A 174 -1.04 2.39 -14.73
N ILE A 175 -1.35 2.78 -13.49
CA ILE A 175 -0.54 3.74 -12.72
C ILE A 175 0.81 3.14 -12.33
N SER A 176 0.84 1.88 -11.87
CA SER A 176 2.09 1.20 -11.55
C SER A 176 3.00 0.99 -12.77
N THR A 177 2.43 0.69 -13.93
CA THR A 177 3.18 0.58 -15.20
C THR A 177 3.81 1.92 -15.57
N ALA A 178 3.06 3.01 -15.49
CA ALA A 178 3.57 4.35 -15.77
C ALA A 178 4.71 4.73 -14.82
N TYR A 179 4.50 4.58 -13.51
CA TYR A 179 5.52 4.89 -12.51
C TYR A 179 6.80 4.08 -12.72
N GLY A 180 6.66 2.76 -12.94
CA GLY A 180 7.77 1.86 -13.21
C GLY A 180 8.53 2.20 -14.50
N ARG A 181 7.82 2.53 -15.58
CA ARG A 181 8.43 3.02 -16.85
C ARG A 181 9.24 4.29 -16.64
N GLY A 182 8.69 5.24 -15.90
CA GLY A 182 9.40 6.45 -15.52
C GLY A 182 10.70 6.14 -14.79
N ILE A 183 10.63 5.30 -13.75
CA ILE A 183 11.79 4.93 -12.92
C ILE A 183 12.90 4.29 -13.77
N GLN A 184 12.55 3.39 -14.70
CA GLN A 184 13.55 2.68 -15.50
C GLN A 184 14.14 3.50 -16.64
N GLY A 185 13.50 4.60 -17.04
CA GLY A 185 13.94 5.41 -18.17
C GLY A 185 13.59 4.81 -19.54
N ASP A 186 14.08 5.46 -20.60
CA ASP A 186 13.70 5.21 -21.99
C ASP A 186 14.70 4.37 -22.78
N ASP A 187 15.90 4.14 -22.25
CA ASP A 187 16.89 3.23 -22.84
C ASP A 187 16.39 1.76 -22.82
N PRO A 188 16.35 1.06 -23.97
CA PRO A 188 15.78 -0.29 -24.05
C PRO A 188 16.66 -1.39 -23.43
N ASP A 189 17.95 -1.11 -23.24
CA ASP A 189 18.98 -2.05 -22.77
C ASP A 189 19.55 -1.67 -21.39
N HIS A 190 19.36 -0.42 -20.96
CA HIS A 190 19.80 0.08 -19.66
C HIS A 190 18.64 0.60 -18.80
N LEU A 191 18.82 0.53 -17.49
CA LEU A 191 17.89 0.96 -16.47
C LEU A 191 18.43 2.21 -15.79
N LYS A 192 17.65 3.29 -15.77
CA LYS A 192 17.91 4.45 -14.91
C LYS A 192 17.86 4.04 -13.45
N ALA A 193 16.83 3.33 -13.02
CA ALA A 193 16.80 2.56 -11.79
C ALA A 193 15.94 1.31 -11.98
N ALA A 194 15.99 0.37 -11.05
CA ALA A 194 15.35 -0.95 -11.16
C ALA A 194 14.15 -1.04 -10.22
N PRO A 195 12.91 -0.74 -10.67
CA PRO A 195 11.71 -0.82 -9.84
C PRO A 195 11.34 -2.26 -9.51
N VAL A 196 10.86 -2.50 -8.29
CA VAL A 196 10.43 -3.81 -7.78
C VAL A 196 9.03 -3.68 -7.20
N LEU A 197 8.06 -4.40 -7.78
CA LEU A 197 6.67 -4.35 -7.30
C LEU A 197 6.55 -5.02 -5.94
N LYS A 198 5.74 -4.48 -5.05
CA LYS A 198 5.48 -5.10 -3.75
C LYS A 198 4.01 -5.03 -3.35
N HIS A 199 3.50 -5.92 -2.50
CA HIS A 199 4.13 -7.12 -1.93
C HIS A 199 3.40 -8.33 -2.51
N TYR A 200 4.12 -9.21 -3.20
CA TYR A 200 3.55 -10.36 -3.90
C TYR A 200 3.28 -11.52 -2.93
N MET A 201 2.02 -11.82 -2.56
CA MET A 201 0.79 -11.15 -2.98
C MET A 201 -0.27 -11.09 -1.88
N ALA A 202 -1.31 -10.29 -2.10
CA ALA A 202 -2.47 -10.14 -1.22
C ALA A 202 -2.14 -9.76 0.24
N ASN A 203 -1.14 -8.90 0.40
CA ASN A 203 -0.77 -8.29 1.67
C ASN A 203 -1.44 -6.91 1.79
N ASN A 204 -2.71 -6.92 2.13
CA ASN A 204 -3.54 -5.71 2.31
C ASN A 204 -4.30 -5.71 3.64
N ASN A 205 -3.62 -6.19 4.68
CA ASN A 205 -3.93 -6.02 6.10
C ASN A 205 -2.61 -6.12 6.89
N GLU A 206 -2.58 -5.56 8.09
CA GLU A 206 -1.42 -5.60 8.99
C GLU A 206 -1.63 -6.54 10.19
N VAL A 207 -2.86 -6.98 10.46
CA VAL A 207 -3.19 -7.92 11.55
C VAL A 207 -2.38 -9.22 11.43
N ARG A 208 -1.38 -9.40 12.32
CA ARG A 208 -0.54 -10.63 12.37
C ARG A 208 -0.08 -11.06 10.97
N ARG A 209 0.31 -10.08 10.13
CA ARG A 209 0.52 -10.24 8.68
C ARG A 209 1.52 -11.32 8.27
N ASP A 210 2.34 -11.82 9.19
CA ASP A 210 3.27 -12.93 8.96
C ASP A 210 2.64 -14.32 9.18
N THR A 211 1.51 -14.42 9.87
CA THR A 211 0.85 -15.69 10.24
C THR A 211 -0.60 -15.78 9.80
N THR A 212 -1.20 -14.69 9.32
CA THR A 212 -2.54 -14.72 8.71
C THR A 212 -2.54 -15.29 7.30
N ASN A 213 -3.65 -15.92 6.94
CA ASN A 213 -3.87 -16.54 5.65
C ASN A 213 -4.85 -15.72 4.79
N SER A 214 -4.37 -15.22 3.67
CA SER A 214 -5.19 -14.62 2.62
C SER A 214 -5.81 -15.74 1.78
N SER A 215 -7.01 -16.18 2.16
CA SER A 215 -7.77 -17.22 1.45
C SER A 215 -8.40 -16.67 0.17
N LEU A 216 -7.75 -16.93 -0.97
CA LEU A 216 -8.13 -16.47 -2.29
C LEU A 216 -8.65 -17.61 -3.14
N ARG A 217 -9.98 -17.66 -3.32
CA ARG A 217 -10.57 -18.59 -4.30
C ARG A 217 -10.05 -18.30 -5.71
N PRO A 218 -10.01 -19.31 -6.62
CA PRO A 218 -9.40 -19.16 -7.93
C PRO A 218 -9.90 -17.96 -8.74
N ARG A 219 -11.18 -17.60 -8.62
CA ARG A 219 -11.72 -16.41 -9.27
C ARG A 219 -11.11 -15.11 -8.73
N VAL A 220 -11.08 -14.92 -7.41
CA VAL A 220 -10.48 -13.71 -6.81
C VAL A 220 -8.99 -13.63 -7.13
N MET A 221 -8.27 -14.75 -7.02
CA MET A 221 -6.86 -14.85 -7.39
C MET A 221 -6.61 -14.38 -8.83
N ASN A 222 -7.35 -14.94 -9.82
CA ASN A 222 -7.09 -14.70 -11.24
C ASN A 222 -7.72 -13.40 -11.77
N GLU A 223 -8.90 -13.01 -11.28
CA GLU A 223 -9.67 -11.85 -11.79
C GLU A 223 -9.33 -10.55 -11.05
N TYR A 224 -8.81 -10.61 -9.81
CA TYR A 224 -8.58 -9.43 -8.97
C TYR A 224 -7.10 -9.25 -8.61
N GLU A 225 -6.48 -10.21 -7.91
CA GLU A 225 -5.14 -10.02 -7.34
C GLU A 225 -3.99 -10.15 -8.36
N ILE A 226 -3.98 -11.19 -9.20
CA ILE A 226 -2.91 -11.39 -10.21
C ILE A 226 -2.81 -10.22 -11.20
N PRO A 227 -3.91 -9.67 -11.76
CA PRO A 227 -3.84 -8.57 -12.72
C PRO A 227 -3.10 -7.33 -12.23
N ALA A 228 -3.14 -7.03 -10.93
CA ALA A 228 -2.44 -5.89 -10.34
C ALA A 228 -0.91 -5.96 -10.51
N PHE A 229 -0.33 -7.17 -10.51
CA PHE A 229 1.10 -7.40 -10.76
C PHE A 229 1.41 -7.68 -12.22
N LYS A 230 0.57 -8.52 -12.85
CA LYS A 230 0.81 -9.02 -14.22
C LYS A 230 0.95 -7.88 -15.23
N THR A 231 0.16 -6.82 -15.07
CA THR A 231 0.13 -5.70 -16.02
C THR A 231 1.50 -5.02 -16.15
N ALA A 232 2.10 -4.62 -15.02
CA ALA A 232 3.40 -3.93 -15.02
C ALA A 232 4.57 -4.88 -15.38
N ILE A 233 4.53 -6.14 -14.92
CA ILE A 233 5.56 -7.13 -15.28
C ILE A 233 5.52 -7.46 -16.78
N SER A 234 4.35 -7.69 -17.36
CA SER A 234 4.22 -7.96 -18.80
C SER A 234 4.54 -6.75 -19.68
N ALA A 235 4.49 -5.55 -19.12
CA ALA A 235 4.88 -4.32 -19.81
C ALA A 235 6.37 -3.99 -19.67
N ASP A 236 7.17 -4.88 -19.06
CA ASP A 236 8.57 -4.66 -18.71
C ASP A 236 8.79 -3.36 -17.92
N ALA A 237 7.81 -2.96 -17.10
CA ALA A 237 7.88 -1.75 -16.27
C ALA A 237 8.42 -2.03 -14.86
N ALA A 238 8.71 -3.29 -14.54
CA ALA A 238 9.28 -3.71 -13.28
C ALA A 238 10.34 -4.78 -13.50
N THR A 239 11.33 -4.78 -12.62
CA THR A 239 12.51 -5.66 -12.70
C THR A 239 12.44 -6.83 -11.72
N GLY A 240 11.34 -6.99 -11.01
CA GLY A 240 11.10 -8.07 -10.07
C GLY A 240 9.92 -7.79 -9.17
N VAL A 241 9.71 -8.67 -8.20
CA VAL A 241 8.78 -8.43 -7.10
C VAL A 241 9.45 -8.63 -5.75
N MET A 242 8.87 -8.03 -4.72
CA MET A 242 9.13 -8.37 -3.33
C MET A 242 8.04 -9.32 -2.83
N THR A 243 8.40 -10.50 -2.33
CA THR A 243 7.41 -11.46 -1.78
C THR A 243 6.85 -10.96 -0.46
N SER A 244 5.55 -11.11 -0.18
CA SER A 244 4.93 -10.66 1.07
C SER A 244 5.18 -11.57 2.28
N TYR A 245 4.71 -11.13 3.45
CA TYR A 245 4.80 -11.84 4.73
C TYR A 245 3.75 -12.95 4.89
N ASN A 246 2.52 -12.69 4.45
CA ASN A 246 1.35 -13.51 4.75
C ASN A 246 1.41 -14.90 4.09
N LEU A 247 0.51 -15.77 4.55
CA LEU A 247 0.19 -16.98 3.83
C LEU A 247 -0.84 -16.64 2.74
N VAL A 248 -0.71 -17.26 1.57
CA VAL A 248 -1.68 -17.22 0.49
C VAL A 248 -2.15 -18.63 0.26
N ASN A 249 -3.45 -18.88 0.49
CA ASN A 249 -4.01 -20.23 0.51
C ASN A 249 -3.15 -21.20 1.35
N GLY A 250 -2.77 -20.80 2.55
CA GLY A 250 -1.99 -21.58 3.53
C GLY A 250 -0.50 -21.77 3.24
N ARG A 251 0.03 -21.20 2.14
CA ARG A 251 1.47 -21.21 1.83
C ARG A 251 2.10 -19.84 2.10
N PRO A 252 3.21 -19.73 2.85
CA PRO A 252 3.92 -18.46 2.97
C PRO A 252 4.29 -17.89 1.60
N ALA A 253 3.98 -16.62 1.36
CA ALA A 253 4.21 -15.99 0.06
C ALA A 253 5.69 -15.97 -0.35
N THR A 254 6.60 -15.98 0.63
CA THR A 254 8.06 -16.09 0.45
C THR A 254 8.51 -17.37 -0.27
N VAL A 255 7.66 -18.42 -0.32
CA VAL A 255 7.95 -19.68 -1.02
C VAL A 255 6.91 -20.01 -2.09
N THR A 256 6.16 -19.01 -2.57
CA THR A 256 5.30 -19.14 -3.75
C THR A 256 6.14 -19.35 -5.01
N ASP A 257 5.79 -20.32 -5.85
CA ASP A 257 6.53 -20.59 -7.10
C ASP A 257 6.40 -19.44 -8.10
N LEU A 258 7.39 -18.55 -8.10
CA LEU A 258 7.52 -17.39 -9.00
C LEU A 258 7.97 -17.80 -10.41
N ASN A 259 8.64 -18.94 -10.54
CA ASN A 259 9.12 -19.46 -11.83
C ASN A 259 7.95 -19.89 -12.70
N SER A 260 6.97 -20.58 -12.11
CA SER A 260 5.75 -20.99 -12.80
C SER A 260 4.64 -19.93 -12.75
N SER A 261 4.87 -18.73 -12.19
CA SER A 261 3.87 -17.67 -12.16
C SER A 261 4.39 -16.42 -12.86
N ILE A 262 5.08 -15.55 -12.13
CA ILE A 262 5.48 -14.21 -12.55
C ILE A 262 6.48 -14.25 -13.71
N ARG A 263 7.49 -15.13 -13.66
CA ARG A 263 8.56 -15.17 -14.67
C ARG A 263 8.08 -15.59 -16.05
N ARG A 264 6.84 -16.08 -16.20
CA ARG A 264 6.22 -16.40 -17.51
C ARG A 264 5.53 -15.21 -18.16
N TRP A 265 5.44 -14.09 -17.46
CA TRP A 265 4.73 -12.89 -17.94
C TRP A 265 5.62 -11.95 -18.75
N THR A 266 6.93 -12.16 -18.73
CA THR A 266 7.94 -11.38 -19.46
C THR A 266 9.10 -12.29 -19.86
N ASP A 267 9.79 -11.93 -20.96
CA ASP A 267 11.05 -12.54 -21.38
C ASP A 267 12.27 -11.85 -20.74
N ARG A 268 12.08 -10.71 -20.05
CA ARG A 268 13.15 -9.99 -19.35
C ARG A 268 13.49 -10.70 -18.05
N THR A 269 14.79 -10.71 -17.72
CA THR A 269 15.27 -11.23 -16.45
C THR A 269 14.73 -10.40 -15.29
N LEU A 270 14.15 -11.10 -14.30
CA LEU A 270 13.69 -10.52 -13.04
C LEU A 270 14.68 -10.80 -11.91
N PHE A 271 14.89 -9.82 -11.04
CA PHE A 271 15.64 -9.88 -9.79
C PHE A 271 14.66 -9.67 -8.62
N THR A 272 14.18 -10.78 -8.06
CA THR A 272 13.17 -10.81 -6.99
C THR A 272 13.83 -10.79 -5.60
N VAL A 273 13.24 -10.05 -4.66
CA VAL A 273 13.67 -9.98 -3.26
C VAL A 273 12.62 -10.54 -2.31
N SER A 274 13.02 -10.94 -1.11
CA SER A 274 12.06 -11.12 0.00
C SER A 274 11.74 -9.77 0.64
N ASP A 275 10.58 -9.66 1.30
CA ASP A 275 10.36 -8.60 2.28
C ASP A 275 11.28 -8.77 3.50
N ALA A 276 11.49 -7.69 4.24
CA ALA A 276 12.46 -7.61 5.33
C ALA A 276 12.08 -8.53 6.50
N GLY A 277 12.93 -9.52 6.81
CA GLY A 277 12.67 -10.50 7.85
C GLY A 277 11.78 -11.69 7.42
N GLY A 278 11.15 -11.61 6.25
CA GLY A 278 10.37 -12.71 5.65
C GLY A 278 11.08 -14.08 5.65
N PRO A 279 12.39 -14.17 5.32
CA PRO A 279 13.12 -15.43 5.36
C PRO A 279 13.18 -16.06 6.77
N ASN A 280 13.26 -15.23 7.82
CA ASN A 280 13.30 -15.73 9.21
C ASN A 280 11.92 -16.22 9.67
N ASN A 281 10.82 -15.65 9.17
CA ASN A 281 9.45 -16.04 9.52
C ASN A 281 9.17 -17.53 9.21
N LEU A 282 9.73 -18.04 8.11
CA LEU A 282 9.57 -19.42 7.65
C LEU A 282 9.93 -20.47 8.72
N THR A 283 10.90 -20.18 9.58
CA THR A 283 11.30 -21.05 10.70
C THR A 283 10.90 -20.49 12.07
N GLY A 284 10.67 -19.18 12.14
CA GLY A 284 10.27 -18.45 13.34
C GLY A 284 8.76 -18.48 13.56
N SER A 285 8.08 -17.37 13.27
CA SER A 285 6.66 -17.20 13.57
C SER A 285 5.75 -18.17 12.82
N GLN A 286 6.04 -18.44 11.53
CA GLN A 286 5.23 -19.34 10.71
C GLN A 286 5.47 -20.81 11.00
N ARG A 287 6.67 -21.16 11.51
CA ARG A 287 7.11 -22.54 11.77
C ARG A 287 6.83 -23.49 10.58
N TYR A 288 6.91 -22.96 9.37
CA TYR A 288 6.55 -23.67 8.15
C TYR A 288 7.63 -24.67 7.74
N PHE A 289 8.91 -24.35 7.96
CA PHE A 289 10.04 -25.27 7.84
C PHE A 289 10.67 -25.55 9.20
N ALA A 290 11.23 -26.75 9.37
CA ALA A 290 11.87 -27.13 10.62
C ALA A 290 13.27 -26.51 10.76
N THR A 291 13.93 -26.25 9.64
CA THR A 291 15.31 -25.76 9.62
C THR A 291 15.52 -24.62 8.62
N LYS A 292 16.49 -23.75 8.89
CA LYS A 292 16.87 -22.66 7.97
C LYS A 292 17.38 -23.15 6.60
N PRO A 293 18.16 -24.25 6.49
CA PRO A 293 18.57 -24.80 5.19
C PRO A 293 17.39 -25.23 4.31
N GLU A 294 16.36 -25.88 4.89
CA GLU A 294 15.14 -26.24 4.16
C GLU A 294 14.40 -25.00 3.65
N ALA A 295 14.27 -23.97 4.50
CA ALA A 295 13.64 -22.70 4.13
C ALA A 295 14.40 -21.99 3.01
N ALA A 296 15.73 -21.86 3.13
CA ALA A 296 16.56 -21.23 2.12
C ALA A 296 16.49 -21.98 0.77
N ALA A 297 16.52 -23.31 0.80
CA ALA A 297 16.37 -24.12 -0.41
C ALA A 297 15.00 -23.92 -1.08
N ALA A 298 13.92 -23.87 -0.29
CA ALA A 298 12.58 -23.63 -0.80
C ALA A 298 12.44 -22.25 -1.44
N MET A 299 12.99 -21.19 -0.82
CA MET A 299 12.97 -19.83 -1.37
C MET A 299 13.70 -19.72 -2.72
N ILE A 300 14.91 -20.27 -2.82
CA ILE A 300 15.70 -20.23 -4.07
C ILE A 300 15.01 -21.02 -5.19
N LYS A 301 14.40 -22.16 -4.86
CA LYS A 301 13.61 -22.96 -5.83
C LYS A 301 12.31 -22.28 -6.22
N ALA A 302 11.70 -21.52 -5.30
CA ALA A 302 10.54 -20.69 -5.57
C ALA A 302 10.87 -19.47 -6.45
N GLY A 303 12.15 -19.09 -6.55
CA GLY A 303 12.64 -18.03 -7.44
C GLY A 303 12.88 -16.69 -6.75
N VAL A 304 13.07 -16.68 -5.43
CA VAL A 304 13.62 -15.52 -4.69
C VAL A 304 15.13 -15.47 -4.91
N ASP A 305 15.64 -14.31 -5.32
CA ASP A 305 17.06 -14.15 -5.68
C ASP A 305 17.89 -13.44 -4.59
N SER A 306 17.28 -12.58 -3.77
CA SER A 306 17.95 -11.86 -2.66
C SER A 306 17.11 -11.91 -1.38
N PHE A 307 17.79 -12.21 -0.27
CA PHE A 307 17.22 -12.40 1.05
C PHE A 307 17.42 -11.10 1.84
N THR A 308 16.30 -10.44 2.17
CA THR A 308 16.28 -9.23 2.99
C THR A 308 16.11 -9.63 4.46
N VAL A 309 17.21 -9.84 5.19
CA VAL A 309 17.20 -10.45 6.52
C VAL A 309 18.50 -10.16 7.29
N ASP A 310 18.44 -10.23 8.63
CA ASP A 310 19.60 -10.14 9.53
C ASP A 310 20.46 -8.86 9.33
N ASP A 311 19.79 -7.75 8.99
CA ASP A 311 20.36 -6.42 8.78
C ASP A 311 21.57 -6.43 7.84
N THR A 312 22.75 -6.03 8.33
CA THR A 312 24.00 -5.99 7.55
C THR A 312 24.80 -7.30 7.63
N ASN A 313 24.35 -8.26 8.43
CA ASN A 313 25.06 -9.50 8.66
C ASN A 313 24.58 -10.62 7.72
N GLY A 314 25.27 -10.77 6.57
CA GLY A 314 24.97 -11.84 5.62
C GLY A 314 25.40 -13.25 6.04
N ALA A 315 26.14 -13.41 7.15
CA ALA A 315 26.69 -14.71 7.56
C ALA A 315 25.62 -15.80 7.80
N PRO A 316 24.45 -15.52 8.41
CA PRO A 316 23.40 -16.53 8.59
C PRO A 316 22.78 -16.99 7.26
N THR A 317 22.61 -16.09 6.29
CA THR A 317 22.16 -16.44 4.94
C THR A 317 23.16 -17.38 4.27
N VAL A 318 24.44 -17.01 4.28
CA VAL A 318 25.53 -17.82 3.69
C VAL A 318 25.60 -19.20 4.34
N ALA A 319 25.54 -19.28 5.68
CA ALA A 319 25.58 -20.53 6.41
C ALA A 319 24.38 -21.43 6.06
N SER A 320 23.18 -20.85 5.94
CA SER A 320 21.96 -21.61 5.63
C SER A 320 21.97 -22.15 4.19
N VAL A 321 22.47 -21.37 3.23
CA VAL A 321 22.59 -21.78 1.82
C VAL A 321 23.67 -22.85 1.64
N ASN A 322 24.84 -22.69 2.27
CA ASN A 322 25.90 -23.71 2.23
C ASN A 322 25.43 -25.02 2.86
N ALA A 323 24.78 -24.98 4.02
CA ALA A 323 24.22 -26.18 4.64
C ALA A 323 23.15 -26.85 3.75
N ALA A 324 22.37 -26.08 2.98
CA ALA A 324 21.42 -26.62 2.01
C ALA A 324 22.11 -27.30 0.82
N LEU A 325 23.25 -26.77 0.34
CA LEU A 325 24.10 -27.42 -0.66
C LEU A 325 24.70 -28.73 -0.11
N ASP A 326 25.27 -28.70 1.10
CA ASP A 326 25.87 -29.87 1.76
C ASP A 326 24.84 -31.01 1.97
N GLN A 327 23.58 -30.65 2.25
CA GLN A 327 22.47 -31.60 2.40
C GLN A 327 21.88 -32.07 1.07
N GLY A 328 22.35 -31.55 -0.07
CA GLY A 328 21.79 -31.85 -1.40
C GLY A 328 20.39 -31.27 -1.63
N LEU A 329 19.95 -30.31 -0.80
CA LEU A 329 18.69 -29.60 -0.99
C LEU A 329 18.79 -28.56 -2.11
N LEU A 330 19.99 -28.05 -2.37
CA LEU A 330 20.32 -27.16 -3.49
C LEU A 330 21.45 -27.77 -4.33
N THR A 331 21.52 -27.32 -5.58
CA THR A 331 22.64 -27.60 -6.48
C THR A 331 23.40 -26.32 -6.82
N GLU A 332 24.64 -26.43 -7.29
CA GLU A 332 25.36 -25.27 -7.83
C GLU A 332 24.60 -24.60 -8.99
N ALA A 333 23.85 -25.38 -9.78
CA ALA A 333 23.02 -24.86 -10.85
C ALA A 333 21.87 -23.98 -10.35
N ASP A 334 21.33 -24.25 -9.15
CA ASP A 334 20.33 -23.37 -8.52
C ASP A 334 20.95 -22.03 -8.15
N ILE A 335 22.17 -22.04 -7.60
CA ILE A 335 22.92 -20.82 -7.26
C ILE A 335 23.29 -20.03 -8.52
N ASP A 336 23.78 -20.71 -9.56
CA ASP A 336 24.14 -20.08 -10.83
C ASP A 336 22.94 -19.42 -11.52
N ARG A 337 21.75 -20.06 -11.46
CA ARG A 337 20.51 -19.47 -11.95
C ARG A 337 20.16 -18.19 -11.18
N THR A 338 20.23 -18.22 -9.86
CA THR A 338 19.95 -17.06 -9.01
C THR A 338 20.94 -15.92 -9.26
N VAL A 339 22.24 -16.20 -9.29
CA VAL A 339 23.26 -15.16 -9.55
C VAL A 339 23.15 -14.59 -10.97
N ARG A 340 22.77 -15.41 -11.95
CA ARG A 340 22.48 -14.94 -13.30
C ARG A 340 21.33 -13.92 -13.32
N ASN A 341 20.29 -14.12 -12.51
CA ASN A 341 19.18 -13.18 -12.38
C ASN A 341 19.64 -11.83 -11.79
N ILE A 342 20.42 -11.89 -10.71
CA ILE A 342 21.05 -10.73 -10.06
C ILE A 342 21.88 -9.94 -11.08
N LEU A 343 22.77 -10.63 -11.80
CA LEU A 343 23.62 -10.03 -12.81
C LEU A 343 22.81 -9.40 -13.95
N GLY A 344 21.74 -10.05 -14.40
CA GLY A 344 20.88 -9.53 -15.46
C GLY A 344 20.38 -8.12 -15.21
N VAL A 345 20.03 -7.78 -13.96
CA VAL A 345 19.62 -6.41 -13.59
C VAL A 345 20.82 -5.50 -13.32
N ARG A 346 21.88 -5.99 -12.67
CA ARG A 346 23.10 -5.19 -12.40
C ARG A 346 23.79 -4.71 -13.68
N PHE A 347 23.87 -5.55 -14.71
CA PHE A 347 24.37 -5.14 -16.04
C PHE A 347 23.49 -4.06 -16.66
N ARG A 348 22.16 -4.23 -16.63
CA ARG A 348 21.24 -3.22 -17.17
C ARG A 348 21.31 -1.91 -16.39
N LEU A 349 21.66 -1.92 -15.11
CA LEU A 349 21.92 -0.68 -14.35
C LEU A 349 23.20 0.05 -14.78
N GLY A 350 23.98 -0.50 -15.72
CA GLY A 350 25.21 0.09 -16.23
C GLY A 350 26.41 -0.08 -15.30
N GLU A 351 26.31 -0.89 -14.25
CA GLU A 351 27.38 -1.06 -13.24
C GLU A 351 28.72 -1.49 -13.85
N PHE A 352 28.66 -2.28 -14.91
CA PHE A 352 29.84 -2.84 -15.58
C PHE A 352 30.18 -2.13 -16.89
N ASP A 353 29.53 -1.01 -17.19
CA ASP A 353 29.78 -0.20 -18.37
C ASP A 353 30.72 0.97 -18.06
N PRO A 354 31.50 1.44 -19.04
CA PRO A 354 32.29 2.66 -18.89
C PRO A 354 31.41 3.83 -18.45
N ASP A 355 31.89 4.59 -17.46
CA ASP A 355 31.20 5.75 -16.88
C ASP A 355 29.78 5.48 -16.36
N GLY A 356 29.37 4.21 -16.13
CA GLY A 356 28.04 3.85 -15.64
C GLY A 356 26.94 3.85 -16.71
N GLY A 357 27.32 3.82 -17.99
CA GLY A 357 26.38 3.79 -19.11
C GLY A 357 25.62 5.11 -19.33
N PRO A 358 24.43 5.08 -19.98
CA PRO A 358 23.71 6.30 -20.40
C PRO A 358 23.27 7.19 -19.22
N TYR A 359 23.03 6.61 -18.04
CA TYR A 359 22.55 7.33 -16.86
C TYR A 359 23.64 7.65 -15.83
N GLY A 360 24.88 7.20 -16.05
CA GLY A 360 25.97 7.33 -15.06
C GLY A 360 26.45 8.76 -14.80
N LYS A 361 26.05 9.73 -15.64
CA LYS A 361 26.40 11.15 -15.50
C LYS A 361 25.40 11.96 -14.67
N ILE A 362 24.28 11.37 -14.25
CA ILE A 362 23.31 12.04 -13.38
C ILE A 362 23.93 12.21 -12.00
N ALA A 363 24.05 13.45 -11.55
CA ALA A 363 24.69 13.81 -10.29
C ALA A 363 23.69 14.35 -9.27
N LYS A 364 24.13 14.44 -8.01
CA LYS A 364 23.34 14.91 -6.87
C LYS A 364 22.59 16.23 -7.08
N ALA A 365 23.11 17.13 -7.92
CA ALA A 365 22.51 18.43 -8.21
C ALA A 365 21.11 18.37 -8.86
N VAL A 366 20.67 17.21 -9.34
CA VAL A 366 19.31 17.02 -9.87
C VAL A 366 18.25 16.95 -8.77
N VAL A 367 18.64 16.56 -7.55
CA VAL A 367 17.72 16.39 -6.41
C VAL A 367 17.10 17.74 -6.03
N ASP A 368 15.76 17.75 -5.89
CA ASP A 368 14.99 18.94 -5.51
C ASP A 368 15.23 20.14 -6.47
N SER A 369 15.45 19.83 -7.76
CA SER A 369 15.61 20.84 -8.80
C SER A 369 14.33 21.66 -9.00
N PRO A 370 14.41 22.91 -9.50
CA PRO A 370 13.22 23.72 -9.77
C PRO A 370 12.18 23.03 -10.67
N GLY A 371 12.63 22.20 -11.62
CA GLY A 371 11.75 21.40 -12.47
C GLY A 371 11.01 20.31 -11.69
N HIS A 372 11.67 19.65 -10.75
CA HIS A 372 11.04 18.65 -9.88
C HIS A 372 10.01 19.28 -8.94
N ARG A 373 10.32 20.48 -8.39
CA ARG A 373 9.37 21.25 -7.56
C ARG A 373 8.13 21.66 -8.34
N ALA A 374 8.32 22.16 -9.57
CA ALA A 374 7.21 22.51 -10.45
C ALA A 374 6.34 21.31 -10.80
N LEU A 375 6.95 20.14 -11.04
CA LEU A 375 6.22 18.89 -11.24
C LEU A 375 5.47 18.47 -9.98
N ASN A 376 6.08 18.58 -8.79
CA ASN A 376 5.45 18.26 -7.52
C ASN A 376 4.15 19.07 -7.31
N ARG A 377 4.24 20.40 -7.42
CA ARG A 377 3.07 21.29 -7.32
C ARG A 377 1.98 20.92 -8.32
N ARG A 378 2.35 20.65 -9.58
CA ARG A 378 1.41 20.23 -10.61
C ARG A 378 0.72 18.91 -10.23
N THR A 379 1.49 17.91 -9.84
CA THR A 379 0.96 16.60 -9.45
C THR A 379 0.06 16.70 -8.23
N ALA A 380 0.44 17.48 -7.22
CA ALA A 380 -0.38 17.74 -6.04
C ALA A 380 -1.72 18.39 -6.41
N ALA A 381 -1.72 19.41 -7.29
CA ALA A 381 -2.96 20.07 -7.72
C ALA A 381 -3.86 19.14 -8.54
N GLU A 382 -3.28 18.36 -9.45
CA GLU A 382 -4.04 17.43 -10.30
C GLU A 382 -4.55 16.19 -9.54
N ALA A 383 -3.93 15.83 -8.41
CA ALA A 383 -4.37 14.75 -7.53
C ALA A 383 -5.57 15.14 -6.66
N MET A 384 -5.80 16.43 -6.40
CA MET A 384 -6.88 16.90 -5.53
C MET A 384 -8.27 16.61 -6.11
N VAL A 385 -9.16 16.10 -5.26
CA VAL A 385 -10.51 15.69 -5.66
C VAL A 385 -11.54 16.60 -5.03
N LEU A 386 -12.27 17.33 -5.86
CA LEU A 386 -13.42 18.10 -5.40
C LEU A 386 -14.60 17.15 -5.13
N LEU A 387 -14.84 16.84 -3.85
CA LEU A 387 -15.86 15.88 -3.44
C LEU A 387 -17.28 16.47 -3.47
N LYS A 388 -17.40 17.73 -3.05
CA LYS A 388 -18.66 18.50 -3.04
C LYS A 388 -18.37 19.94 -3.40
N ASN A 389 -19.23 20.54 -4.21
CA ASN A 389 -19.26 21.98 -4.44
C ASN A 389 -20.69 22.40 -4.76
N SER A 390 -21.35 23.04 -3.80
CA SER A 390 -22.74 23.49 -3.90
C SER A 390 -22.81 24.99 -3.75
N ARG A 391 -23.81 25.62 -4.39
CA ARG A 391 -24.03 27.07 -4.40
C ARG A 391 -22.86 27.90 -4.96
N GLY A 392 -21.91 27.26 -5.66
CA GLY A 392 -20.74 27.95 -6.22
C GLY A 392 -19.72 28.41 -5.19
N ALA A 393 -19.64 27.74 -4.03
CA ALA A 393 -18.73 28.11 -2.94
C ALA A 393 -17.24 28.02 -3.30
N LEU A 394 -16.88 27.23 -4.30
CA LEU A 394 -15.55 27.27 -4.91
C LEU A 394 -15.66 27.54 -6.43
N PRO A 395 -14.70 28.26 -7.02
CA PRO A 395 -13.49 28.83 -6.39
C PRO A 395 -13.78 30.09 -5.54
N LEU A 396 -12.89 30.37 -4.59
CA LEU A 396 -12.89 31.56 -3.71
C LEU A 396 -12.53 32.84 -4.47
N ASP A 397 -12.97 33.98 -3.95
CA ASP A 397 -12.58 35.30 -4.45
C ASP A 397 -11.31 35.78 -3.71
N PRO A 398 -10.20 36.11 -4.42
CA PRO A 398 -9.02 36.70 -3.81
C PRO A 398 -9.28 37.99 -3.00
N ALA A 399 -10.41 38.68 -3.22
CA ALA A 399 -10.81 39.84 -2.43
C ALA A 399 -11.34 39.51 -1.03
N GLU A 400 -11.67 38.24 -0.76
CA GLU A 400 -12.20 37.79 0.53
C GLU A 400 -11.10 37.71 1.59
N LYS A 401 -11.46 38.03 2.83
CA LYS A 401 -10.69 37.67 4.01
C LYS A 401 -11.03 36.23 4.40
N VAL A 402 -10.01 35.41 4.58
CA VAL A 402 -10.17 33.96 4.82
C VAL A 402 -9.73 33.58 6.23
N ALA A 403 -10.56 32.83 6.95
CA ALA A 403 -10.17 32.14 8.17
C ALA A 403 -9.60 30.75 7.83
N VAL A 404 -8.32 30.50 8.07
CA VAL A 404 -7.69 29.19 7.84
C VAL A 404 -7.59 28.45 9.17
N ILE A 405 -8.39 27.40 9.33
CA ILE A 405 -8.65 26.77 10.62
C ILE A 405 -8.29 25.29 10.57
N GLY A 406 -7.75 24.74 11.67
CA GLY A 406 -7.67 23.31 11.90
C GLY A 406 -6.25 22.76 12.03
N PRO A 407 -6.12 21.51 12.48
CA PRO A 407 -4.85 20.94 12.94
C PRO A 407 -3.80 20.78 11.82
N LEU A 408 -4.22 20.82 10.56
CA LEU A 408 -3.36 20.69 9.38
C LEU A 408 -3.16 22.02 8.65
N ALA A 409 -3.69 23.14 9.17
CA ALA A 409 -3.57 24.44 8.53
C ALA A 409 -2.13 24.95 8.41
N ARG A 410 -1.28 24.64 9.41
CA ARG A 410 0.09 25.19 9.58
C ARG A 410 1.20 24.15 9.47
N THR A 411 0.88 22.90 9.15
CA THR A 411 1.83 21.79 9.24
C THR A 411 1.61 20.84 8.07
N LEU A 412 2.70 20.38 7.48
CA LEU A 412 2.68 19.25 6.55
C LEU A 412 3.33 18.05 7.25
N TYR A 413 2.65 16.90 7.21
CA TYR A 413 3.21 15.66 7.72
C TYR A 413 3.82 14.83 6.61
N THR A 414 4.90 14.13 6.94
CA THR A 414 5.39 13.02 6.13
C THR A 414 4.68 11.73 6.53
N ASP A 415 4.80 10.69 5.70
CA ASP A 415 4.45 9.32 6.05
C ASP A 415 5.70 8.43 6.20
N TRP A 416 5.48 7.12 6.36
CA TRP A 416 6.54 6.14 6.58
C TRP A 416 7.52 5.98 5.42
N TYR A 417 7.02 6.11 4.20
CA TYR A 417 7.77 5.91 2.96
C TYR A 417 8.00 7.23 2.23
N SER A 418 8.10 8.31 3.01
CA SER A 418 8.44 9.66 2.57
C SER A 418 9.90 10.01 2.87
N GLY A 419 10.48 10.82 2.00
CA GLY A 419 11.72 11.55 2.32
C GLY A 419 11.45 12.74 3.24
N LYS A 420 12.51 13.34 3.77
CA LYS A 420 12.44 14.63 4.47
C LYS A 420 12.15 15.74 3.46
N LEU A 421 11.10 16.52 3.74
CA LEU A 421 10.75 17.67 2.92
C LEU A 421 11.89 18.72 2.89
N PRO A 422 12.36 19.16 1.71
CA PRO A 422 13.45 20.13 1.61
C PRO A 422 12.98 21.55 2.01
N TYR A 423 11.71 21.85 1.83
CA TYR A 423 10.99 23.05 2.24
C TYR A 423 9.53 22.66 2.50
N GLN A 424 8.71 23.57 3.02
CA GLN A 424 7.28 23.33 3.25
C GLN A 424 6.48 24.58 2.87
N VAL A 425 5.39 24.38 2.16
CA VAL A 425 4.37 25.40 1.89
C VAL A 425 3.06 24.87 2.44
N THR A 426 2.65 25.37 3.60
CA THR A 426 1.47 24.89 4.32
C THR A 426 0.17 25.39 3.66
N PRO A 427 -1.00 24.79 3.97
CA PRO A 427 -2.28 25.32 3.53
C PRO A 427 -2.45 26.82 3.84
N LEU A 428 -2.03 27.26 5.03
CA LEU A 428 -2.02 28.67 5.42
C LEU A 428 -1.13 29.51 4.50
N ASP A 429 0.10 29.08 4.22
CA ASP A 429 1.04 29.83 3.39
C ASP A 429 0.46 30.07 1.99
N GLY A 430 -0.02 29.00 1.35
CA GLY A 430 -0.58 29.09 0.00
C GLY A 430 -1.84 29.97 -0.07
N ILE A 431 -2.73 29.89 0.94
CA ILE A 431 -3.93 30.73 1.01
C ILE A 431 -3.56 32.20 1.26
N ARG A 432 -2.61 32.45 2.16
CA ARG A 432 -2.16 33.81 2.54
C ARG A 432 -1.52 34.54 1.37
N GLU A 433 -0.86 33.85 0.46
CA GLU A 433 -0.30 34.43 -0.77
C GLU A 433 -1.36 34.91 -1.77
N ARG A 434 -2.62 34.48 -1.61
CA ARG A 434 -3.72 34.77 -2.56
C ARG A 434 -4.85 35.62 -1.97
N ALA A 435 -5.17 35.45 -0.69
CA ALA A 435 -6.27 36.14 -0.03
C ALA A 435 -5.97 37.63 0.20
N ALA A 436 -7.01 38.46 0.27
CA ALA A 436 -6.89 39.87 0.66
C ALA A 436 -6.43 40.02 2.14
N GLY A 437 -6.74 39.02 2.97
CA GLY A 437 -6.24 38.90 4.32
C GLY A 437 -6.55 37.53 4.91
N THR A 438 -5.76 37.11 5.90
CA THR A 438 -5.96 35.84 6.60
C THR A 438 -6.04 36.05 8.11
N VAL A 439 -6.92 35.29 8.76
CA VAL A 439 -6.84 34.97 10.19
C VAL A 439 -6.69 33.46 10.31
N ASP A 440 -5.95 32.96 11.30
CA ASP A 440 -5.69 31.53 11.36
C ASP A 440 -5.55 31.00 12.78
N THR A 441 -5.98 29.75 12.98
CA THR A 441 -5.84 28.99 14.21
C THR A 441 -5.83 27.50 13.91
N GLU A 442 -5.08 26.71 14.69
CA GLU A 442 -5.10 25.25 14.54
C GLU A 442 -6.35 24.61 15.17
N GLY A 443 -7.18 25.39 15.88
CA GLY A 443 -8.40 24.89 16.53
C GLY A 443 -8.12 23.91 17.68
N ALA A 444 -6.89 23.85 18.16
CA ALA A 444 -6.45 22.97 19.25
C ALA A 444 -6.67 23.64 20.61
N ASP A 445 -7.21 22.87 21.57
CA ASP A 445 -7.30 23.30 22.96
C ASP A 445 -5.90 23.50 23.53
N ARG A 446 -5.71 24.60 24.26
CA ARG A 446 -4.52 24.79 25.09
C ARG A 446 -4.85 24.45 26.53
N ILE A 447 -4.14 23.47 27.08
CA ILE A 447 -4.37 22.98 28.44
C ILE A 447 -3.15 23.18 29.33
N ALA A 448 -3.39 23.18 30.64
CA ALA A 448 -2.38 22.96 31.66
C ALA A 448 -2.81 21.79 32.54
N LEU A 449 -1.84 20.95 32.93
CA LEU A 449 -2.06 19.78 33.78
C LEU A 449 -1.44 20.03 35.15
N LYS A 450 -2.22 19.87 36.22
CA LYS A 450 -1.80 20.18 37.59
C LYS A 450 -2.00 18.99 38.53
N ALA A 451 -0.99 18.67 39.33
CA ALA A 451 -1.07 17.66 40.38
C ALA A 451 -0.23 18.09 41.60
N ASP A 452 -0.68 17.76 42.81
CA ASP A 452 -0.02 18.14 44.07
C ASP A 452 0.34 19.63 44.18
N GLY A 453 -0.57 20.49 43.69
CA GLY A 453 -0.38 21.94 43.68
C GLY A 453 0.62 22.47 42.65
N ARG A 454 1.26 21.61 41.85
CA ARG A 454 2.27 21.95 40.83
C ARG A 454 1.77 21.68 39.42
N TYR A 455 2.17 22.53 38.48
CA TYR A 455 1.91 22.36 37.06
C TYR A 455 2.98 21.46 36.43
N LEU A 456 2.55 20.62 35.50
CA LEU A 456 3.42 19.93 34.58
C LEU A 456 4.11 20.94 33.69
N THR A 457 5.43 20.91 33.67
CA THR A 457 6.30 21.82 32.90
C THR A 457 7.20 21.04 31.98
N ALA A 458 7.38 21.55 30.76
CA ALA A 458 8.31 21.08 29.75
C ALA A 458 9.52 22.00 29.65
N GLY A 459 10.64 21.48 29.11
CA GLY A 459 11.83 22.29 28.87
C GLY A 459 11.69 23.23 27.68
N THR A 460 12.45 24.33 27.70
CA THR A 460 12.54 25.26 26.55
C THR A 460 13.50 24.78 25.46
N GLY A 461 14.41 23.85 25.79
CA GLY A 461 15.24 23.12 24.83
C GLY A 461 14.62 21.77 24.45
N ALA A 462 15.17 21.09 23.43
CA ALA A 462 14.75 19.74 23.07
C ALA A 462 15.30 18.71 24.06
N GLY A 463 14.48 17.73 24.44
CA GLY A 463 14.92 16.52 25.16
C GLY A 463 15.09 16.67 26.67
N ALA A 464 14.67 17.78 27.28
CA ALA A 464 14.62 17.89 28.73
C ALA A 464 13.37 17.18 29.29
N ASP A 465 13.53 16.51 30.44
CA ASP A 465 12.44 15.82 31.11
C ASP A 465 11.27 16.76 31.44
N LEU A 466 10.05 16.27 31.19
CA LEU A 466 8.84 16.86 31.71
C LEU A 466 8.75 16.62 33.22
N LYS A 467 8.42 17.68 33.97
CA LYS A 467 8.39 17.67 35.44
C LYS A 467 7.17 18.36 36.03
N LEU A 468 6.62 17.84 37.12
CA LEU A 468 5.75 18.57 38.03
C LEU A 468 6.57 19.55 38.87
N SER A 469 6.75 20.77 38.37
CA SER A 469 7.58 21.78 39.04
C SER A 469 7.01 23.20 38.99
N GLY A 470 6.07 23.47 38.10
CA GLY A 470 5.54 24.82 37.88
C GLY A 470 4.64 25.29 39.03
N THR A 471 4.77 26.55 39.43
CA THR A 471 3.85 27.20 40.39
C THR A 471 2.69 27.92 39.70
N ALA A 472 2.74 28.06 38.37
CA ALA A 472 1.71 28.67 37.53
C ALA A 472 1.69 28.00 36.14
N ALA A 473 0.56 28.10 35.44
CA ALA A 473 0.40 27.68 34.05
C ALA A 473 1.02 28.70 33.06
N GLY A 474 2.31 28.99 33.17
CA GLY A 474 3.06 29.79 32.18
C GLY A 474 3.34 29.01 30.89
N GLU A 475 4.04 29.60 29.92
CA GLU A 475 4.32 28.95 28.61
C GLU A 475 4.95 27.55 28.76
N THR A 476 5.85 27.36 29.73
CA THR A 476 6.47 26.07 29.99
C THR A 476 5.50 25.02 30.51
N GLY A 477 4.34 25.42 31.06
CA GLY A 477 3.32 24.52 31.60
C GLY A 477 2.07 24.37 30.76
N GLN A 478 2.10 24.84 29.50
CA GLN A 478 0.98 24.78 28.57
C GLN A 478 1.26 23.82 27.41
N PHE A 479 0.22 23.12 26.97
CA PHE A 479 0.27 22.14 25.88
C PHE A 479 -0.92 22.33 24.94
N ASP A 480 -0.67 22.37 23.64
CA ASP A 480 -1.72 22.28 22.63
C ASP A 480 -2.10 20.80 22.42
N VAL A 481 -3.40 20.49 22.38
CA VAL A 481 -3.94 19.13 22.26
C VAL A 481 -4.55 18.92 20.87
N PHE A 482 -4.03 17.93 20.14
CA PHE A 482 -4.53 17.55 18.83
C PHE A 482 -5.20 16.18 18.89
N ASP A 483 -6.47 16.10 18.48
CA ASP A 483 -7.25 14.86 18.43
C ASP A 483 -7.13 14.20 17.04
N TRP A 484 -6.69 12.94 17.05
CA TRP A 484 -6.52 12.12 15.85
C TRP A 484 -7.55 10.99 15.76
N GLY A 485 -8.54 10.92 16.66
CA GLY A 485 -9.58 9.89 16.64
C GLY A 485 -9.30 8.75 17.61
N GLU A 486 -10.30 7.88 17.83
CA GLU A 486 -10.23 6.77 18.80
C GLU A 486 -9.81 7.18 20.24
N GLY A 487 -9.94 8.46 20.58
CA GLY A 487 -9.48 9.05 21.83
C GLY A 487 -7.97 9.25 21.92
N VAL A 488 -7.22 9.03 20.84
CA VAL A 488 -5.78 9.28 20.75
C VAL A 488 -5.53 10.75 20.44
N VAL A 489 -4.70 11.37 21.28
CA VAL A 489 -4.26 12.74 21.15
C VAL A 489 -2.74 12.82 21.16
N THR A 490 -2.21 13.89 20.57
CA THR A 490 -0.81 14.29 20.72
C THR A 490 -0.73 15.62 21.48
N LEU A 491 0.27 15.77 22.35
CA LEU A 491 0.49 17.00 23.11
C LEU A 491 1.69 17.73 22.53
N ARG A 492 1.52 18.99 22.12
CA ARG A 492 2.63 19.85 21.67
C ARG A 492 2.93 20.89 22.74
N SER A 493 4.18 20.92 23.21
CA SER A 493 4.58 21.88 24.24
C SER A 493 4.66 23.29 23.68
N VAL A 494 4.04 24.26 24.37
CA VAL A 494 4.15 25.68 24.02
C VAL A 494 5.57 26.22 24.28
N ALA A 495 6.35 25.57 25.15
CA ALA A 495 7.70 25.99 25.52
C ALA A 495 8.68 26.02 24.34
N ASN A 496 8.53 25.10 23.38
CA ASN A 496 9.45 24.94 22.26
C ASN A 496 8.80 24.46 20.95
N GLY A 497 7.47 24.27 20.92
CA GLY A 497 6.73 23.83 19.73
C GLY A 497 6.90 22.36 19.37
N LYS A 498 7.51 21.53 20.22
CA LYS A 498 7.74 20.10 19.96
C LYS A 498 6.72 19.21 20.65
N TYR A 499 6.48 18.05 20.07
CA TYR A 499 5.58 17.03 20.59
C TYR A 499 6.18 16.32 21.79
N VAL A 500 5.33 16.02 22.76
CA VAL A 500 5.66 15.20 23.91
C VAL A 500 5.83 13.77 23.42
N SER A 501 6.97 13.17 23.77
CA SER A 501 7.36 11.79 23.44
C SER A 501 7.93 11.12 24.68
N ARG A 502 8.29 9.84 24.58
CA ARG A 502 9.08 9.14 25.60
C ARG A 502 10.56 9.14 25.21
N ALA A 503 11.41 9.85 25.96
CA ALA A 503 12.85 9.86 25.75
C ALA A 503 13.45 8.48 26.00
N ASN A 504 13.90 7.82 24.93
CA ASN A 504 14.53 6.51 24.99
C ASN A 504 13.77 5.53 25.89
N TRP A 505 12.44 5.47 25.77
CA TRP A 505 11.59 4.53 26.51
C TRP A 505 11.48 4.75 28.03
N SER A 506 11.96 5.87 28.56
CA SER A 506 12.07 6.08 30.02
C SER A 506 11.14 7.18 30.54
N THR A 507 11.54 8.44 30.38
CA THR A 507 10.84 9.63 30.83
C THR A 507 10.08 10.29 29.68
N LEU A 508 9.18 11.22 30.00
CA LEU A 508 8.52 12.03 28.99
C LEU A 508 9.37 13.28 28.69
N VAL A 509 9.55 13.61 27.40
CA VAL A 509 10.27 14.81 26.92
C VAL A 509 9.48 15.50 25.80
N ASN A 510 9.89 16.70 25.39
CA ASN A 510 9.34 17.42 24.25
C ASN A 510 10.41 17.69 23.18
N ASP A 511 10.70 16.68 22.35
CA ASP A 511 11.82 16.69 21.42
C ASP A 511 11.45 16.45 19.93
N GLN A 512 10.25 15.94 19.65
CA GLN A 512 9.84 15.57 18.29
C GLN A 512 9.19 16.73 17.52
N ASP A 513 9.53 16.87 16.24
CA ASP A 513 8.92 17.87 15.35
C ASP A 513 7.53 17.42 14.87
N GLN A 514 7.28 16.11 14.80
CA GLN A 514 6.00 15.48 14.48
C GLN A 514 5.97 14.07 15.10
N PRO A 515 4.78 13.46 15.29
CA PRO A 515 4.68 12.02 15.55
C PRO A 515 5.38 11.20 14.46
N THR A 516 6.28 10.28 14.82
CA THR A 516 7.02 9.48 13.84
C THR A 516 7.72 8.27 14.46
N GLY A 517 8.44 7.48 13.66
CA GLY A 517 9.31 6.39 14.09
C GLY A 517 8.64 5.01 14.13
N TRP A 518 9.47 3.96 14.31
CA TRP A 518 8.98 2.57 14.34
C TRP A 518 7.91 2.35 15.41
N PHE A 519 8.14 2.98 16.56
CA PHE A 519 7.22 3.08 17.67
C PHE A 519 6.93 4.56 17.88
N VAL A 520 5.68 4.95 17.61
CA VAL A 520 5.24 6.35 17.62
C VAL A 520 4.92 6.72 19.06
N GLN A 521 5.90 7.32 19.74
CA GLN A 521 5.90 7.54 21.18
C GLN A 521 5.17 8.82 21.62
N GLU A 522 4.47 9.48 20.70
CA GLU A 522 3.78 10.75 20.91
C GLU A 522 2.27 10.59 21.17
N GLN A 523 1.80 9.34 21.29
CA GLN A 523 0.39 8.99 21.40
C GLN A 523 -0.06 8.92 22.87
N PHE A 524 -1.13 9.65 23.20
CA PHE A 524 -1.71 9.65 24.54
C PHE A 524 -3.24 9.61 24.50
N LYS A 525 -3.87 9.24 25.63
CA LYS A 525 -5.30 9.46 25.90
C LYS A 525 -5.46 10.30 27.17
N LEU A 526 -6.39 11.26 27.12
CA LEU A 526 -6.80 12.06 28.27
C LEU A 526 -8.08 11.45 28.87
N GLU A 527 -7.94 10.63 29.90
CA GLU A 527 -9.03 9.84 30.48
C GLU A 527 -9.65 10.56 31.67
N ALA A 528 -10.82 11.16 31.46
CA ALA A 528 -11.59 11.81 32.53
C ALA A 528 -12.05 10.79 33.59
N GLN A 529 -11.93 11.16 34.86
CA GLN A 529 -12.29 10.33 36.02
C GLN A 529 -13.56 10.85 36.69
N ALA A 530 -14.23 9.99 37.45
CA ALA A 530 -15.48 10.33 38.15
C ALA A 530 -15.30 11.43 39.22
N ASP A 531 -14.08 11.62 39.74
CA ASP A 531 -13.74 12.66 40.71
C ASP A 531 -13.38 14.01 40.06
N GLY A 532 -13.53 14.12 38.73
CA GLY A 532 -13.20 15.32 37.96
C GLY A 532 -11.72 15.47 37.60
N THR A 533 -10.86 14.54 38.01
CA THR A 533 -9.46 14.49 37.57
C THR A 533 -9.32 13.84 36.19
N THR A 534 -8.14 13.92 35.59
CA THR A 534 -7.78 13.31 34.32
C THR A 534 -6.51 12.49 34.49
N LEU A 535 -6.53 11.27 33.96
CA LEU A 535 -5.32 10.46 33.80
C LEU A 535 -4.75 10.65 32.40
N LEU A 536 -3.44 10.74 32.31
CA LEU A 536 -2.74 10.74 31.02
C LEU A 536 -2.25 9.30 30.78
N ARG A 537 -2.86 8.62 29.82
CA ARG A 537 -2.48 7.27 29.42
C ARG A 537 -1.62 7.34 28.17
N TYR A 538 -0.49 6.65 28.16
CA TYR A 538 0.30 6.40 26.97
C TYR A 538 -0.43 5.40 26.04
N ALA A 539 -0.55 5.76 24.77
CA ALA A 539 -1.36 5.06 23.78
C ALA A 539 -0.54 4.56 22.58
N GLY A 540 0.78 4.40 22.75
CA GLY A 540 1.63 3.77 21.74
C GLY A 540 1.13 2.36 21.42
N TYR A 541 1.23 1.97 20.14
CA TYR A 541 0.72 0.67 19.71
C TYR A 541 1.40 -0.51 20.40
N GLU A 542 2.68 -0.35 20.74
CA GLU A 542 3.44 -1.37 21.46
C GLU A 542 2.94 -1.63 22.88
N THR A 543 2.02 -0.82 23.41
CA THR A 543 1.34 -1.13 24.67
C THR A 543 0.47 -2.39 24.59
N ALA A 544 0.10 -2.84 23.37
CA ALA A 544 -0.57 -4.11 23.14
C ALA A 544 0.40 -5.30 23.12
N GLU A 545 1.71 -5.05 23.03
CA GLU A 545 2.71 -6.11 22.93
C GLU A 545 2.95 -6.80 24.28
N PRO A 546 3.10 -8.14 24.31
CA PRO A 546 3.27 -8.88 25.56
C PRO A 546 4.49 -8.45 26.40
N TRP A 547 5.52 -7.88 25.77
CA TRP A 547 6.76 -7.48 26.41
C TRP A 547 6.72 -6.07 27.01
N PHE A 548 5.73 -5.23 26.68
CA PHE A 548 5.67 -3.85 27.17
C PHE A 548 5.25 -3.77 28.65
N GLY A 549 4.36 -4.66 29.07
CA GLY A 549 3.87 -4.72 30.45
C GLY A 549 2.72 -3.75 30.74
N PRO A 550 2.28 -3.66 32.02
CA PRO A 550 1.07 -2.92 32.42
C PRO A 550 1.29 -1.41 32.59
N ASP A 551 2.53 -0.92 32.50
CA ASP A 551 2.90 0.45 32.82
C ASP A 551 2.59 1.39 31.66
N VAL A 552 1.32 1.79 31.56
CA VAL A 552 0.80 2.64 30.47
C VAL A 552 0.27 3.98 30.96
N TYR A 553 0.28 4.26 32.26
CA TYR A 553 -0.21 5.53 32.80
C TYR A 553 0.94 6.41 33.24
N VAL A 554 0.84 7.70 32.94
CA VAL A 554 1.82 8.68 33.38
C VAL A 554 1.75 8.85 34.90
N ARG A 555 2.90 8.70 35.54
CA ARG A 555 3.11 8.93 36.98
C ARG A 555 4.26 9.90 37.20
N ALA A 556 4.16 10.67 38.28
CA ALA A 556 5.23 11.53 38.75
C ALA A 556 6.05 10.84 39.84
N ALA A 557 7.36 10.85 39.69
CA ALA A 557 8.30 10.47 40.74
C ALA A 557 8.36 11.55 41.85
N ALA A 558 9.05 11.24 42.95
CA ALA A 558 9.19 12.14 44.09
C ALA A 558 9.86 13.48 43.73
N ASP A 559 10.77 13.48 42.75
CA ASP A 559 11.43 14.68 42.22
C ASP A 559 10.57 15.43 41.18
N GLY A 560 9.37 14.92 40.89
CA GLY A 560 8.43 15.46 39.92
C GLY A 560 8.63 14.98 38.48
N THR A 561 9.67 14.22 38.18
CA THR A 561 9.93 13.70 36.82
C THR A 561 8.83 12.72 36.40
N LEU A 562 8.37 12.80 35.15
CA LEU A 562 7.32 11.94 34.63
C LEU A 562 7.87 10.69 33.94
N SER A 563 7.28 9.54 34.28
CA SER A 563 7.49 8.24 33.63
C SER A 563 6.17 7.50 33.48
N LEU A 564 6.19 6.28 32.95
CA LEU A 564 5.03 5.39 33.01
C LEU A 564 5.00 4.59 34.32
N GLY A 565 3.81 4.09 34.65
CA GLY A 565 3.48 3.21 35.76
C GLY A 565 2.07 2.62 35.59
N THR A 566 1.63 1.85 36.58
CA THR A 566 0.31 1.21 36.54
C THR A 566 -0.84 2.20 36.75
N ALA A 567 -2.07 1.78 36.45
CA ALA A 567 -3.27 2.60 36.72
C ALA A 567 -3.42 3.02 38.20
N ALA A 568 -2.94 2.19 39.13
CA ALA A 568 -2.99 2.48 40.56
C ALA A 568 -1.96 3.54 41.00
N GLU A 569 -0.86 3.67 40.25
CA GLU A 569 0.20 4.65 40.49
C GLU A 569 0.04 5.93 39.66
N ALA A 570 -0.96 5.97 38.78
CA ALA A 570 -1.18 7.06 37.85
C ALA A 570 -1.35 8.39 38.59
N THR A 571 -0.66 9.43 38.11
CA THR A 571 -0.86 10.76 38.63
C THR A 571 -2.21 11.30 38.17
N ARG A 572 -3.03 11.72 39.14
CA ARG A 572 -4.30 12.39 38.87
C ARG A 572 -4.06 13.87 38.63
N PHE A 573 -4.29 14.30 37.40
CA PHE A 573 -4.16 15.71 37.02
C PHE A 573 -5.51 16.41 37.08
N THR A 574 -5.56 17.62 37.61
CA THR A 574 -6.59 18.60 37.23
C THR A 574 -6.22 19.15 35.85
N LYS A 575 -7.12 19.00 34.88
CA LYS A 575 -6.98 19.58 33.54
C LYS A 575 -7.62 20.97 33.51
N GLU A 576 -6.81 21.99 33.32
CA GLU A 576 -7.27 23.38 33.15
C GLU A 576 -7.22 23.74 31.66
N THR A 577 -8.35 24.10 31.06
CA THR A 577 -8.37 24.67 29.70
C THR A 577 -7.97 26.14 29.79
N VAL A 578 -6.75 26.45 29.36
CA VAL A 578 -6.21 27.82 29.29
C VAL A 578 -6.85 28.58 28.13
N ARG A 579 -7.10 27.86 27.02
CA ARG A 579 -7.72 28.40 25.81
C ARG A 579 -8.53 27.31 25.10
N SER A 580 -9.76 27.64 24.73
CA SER A 580 -10.62 26.76 23.91
C SER A 580 -10.25 26.93 22.44
N GLY A 581 -9.85 25.84 21.79
CA GLY A 581 -9.53 25.84 20.36
C GLY A 581 -10.77 26.08 19.50
N ILE A 582 -11.93 25.59 19.95
CA ILE A 582 -13.22 25.83 19.29
C ILE A 582 -13.61 27.31 19.37
N ASP A 583 -13.46 27.96 20.52
CA ASP A 583 -13.85 29.37 20.67
C ASP A 583 -12.98 30.28 19.80
N GLU A 584 -11.68 29.99 19.71
CA GLU A 584 -10.77 30.70 18.78
C GLU A 584 -11.15 30.49 17.33
N ALA A 585 -11.50 29.26 16.95
CA ALA A 585 -11.93 28.94 15.59
C ALA A 585 -13.23 29.63 15.21
N VAL A 586 -14.20 29.69 16.13
CA VAL A 586 -15.44 30.44 15.96
C VAL A 586 -15.14 31.93 15.78
N ALA A 587 -14.35 32.53 16.67
CA ALA A 587 -13.98 33.94 16.57
C ALA A 587 -13.23 34.27 15.27
N ALA A 588 -12.33 33.39 14.83
CA ALA A 588 -11.64 33.53 13.56
C ALA A 588 -12.63 33.50 12.39
N ALA A 589 -13.54 32.52 12.38
CA ALA A 589 -14.55 32.33 11.34
C ALA A 589 -15.55 33.49 11.25
N GLU A 590 -16.00 34.05 12.38
CA GLU A 590 -16.88 35.23 12.44
C GLU A 590 -16.20 36.50 11.91
N SER A 591 -14.87 36.56 12.00
CA SER A 591 -14.08 37.73 11.57
C SER A 591 -13.68 37.70 10.09
N ALA A 592 -14.06 36.66 9.35
CA ALA A 592 -13.67 36.41 7.97
C ALA A 592 -14.90 36.23 7.08
N ASP A 593 -14.75 36.46 5.78
CA ASP A 593 -15.81 36.28 4.80
C ASP A 593 -16.06 34.78 4.55
N VAL A 594 -14.97 34.00 4.46
CA VAL A 594 -14.99 32.55 4.23
C VAL A 594 -14.12 31.84 5.26
N ALA A 595 -14.54 30.66 5.71
CA ALA A 595 -13.73 29.77 6.53
C ALA A 595 -13.24 28.56 5.72
N VAL A 596 -11.94 28.29 5.74
CA VAL A 596 -11.32 27.08 5.19
C VAL A 596 -10.82 26.23 6.34
N VAL A 597 -11.49 25.10 6.59
CA VAL A 597 -11.17 24.18 7.69
C VAL A 597 -10.39 22.97 7.16
N VAL A 598 -9.12 22.84 7.56
CA VAL A 598 -8.21 21.78 7.15
C VAL A 598 -8.09 20.73 8.26
N VAL A 599 -8.70 19.56 8.01
CA VAL A 599 -8.84 18.43 8.95
C VAL A 599 -8.49 17.12 8.24
N GLY A 600 -8.25 16.06 8.99
CA GLY A 600 -7.92 14.77 8.39
C GLY A 600 -7.10 13.88 9.33
N SER A 601 -6.08 13.25 8.79
CA SER A 601 -5.30 12.23 9.48
C SER A 601 -3.86 12.66 9.79
N MET A 602 -3.26 11.99 10.78
CA MET A 602 -1.83 11.95 10.97
C MET A 602 -1.31 10.57 10.47
N PRO A 603 -0.46 10.51 9.43
CA PRO A 603 -0.02 9.25 8.78
C PRO A 603 0.66 8.21 9.67
N PHE A 604 1.16 8.58 10.84
CA PHE A 604 1.79 7.66 11.78
C PHE A 604 0.83 7.17 12.89
N ILE A 605 -0.39 7.72 12.97
CA ILE A 605 -1.34 7.45 14.08
C ILE A 605 -2.66 6.86 13.58
N ASN A 606 -3.18 7.31 12.45
CA ASN A 606 -4.53 6.88 12.04
C ASN A 606 -4.57 5.47 11.45
N GLY A 607 -3.50 5.08 10.78
CA GLY A 607 -3.21 3.78 10.17
C GLY A 607 -1.76 3.83 9.71
N ARG A 608 -1.05 2.71 9.73
CA ARG A 608 0.32 2.61 9.19
C ARG A 608 0.74 1.16 9.00
N GLU A 609 1.94 0.96 8.50
CA GLU A 609 2.61 -0.34 8.59
C GLU A 609 2.56 -0.94 10.01
N ALA A 610 2.23 -2.22 10.10
CA ALA A 610 1.94 -3.00 11.31
C ALA A 610 0.63 -2.66 12.07
N HIS A 611 -0.13 -1.64 11.65
CA HIS A 611 -1.33 -1.18 12.38
C HIS A 611 -2.48 -0.78 11.46
N ASP A 612 -3.48 -1.66 11.36
CA ASP A 612 -4.74 -1.34 10.68
C ASP A 612 -5.62 -0.40 11.52
N ARG A 613 -6.49 0.33 10.84
CA ARG A 613 -7.50 1.20 11.45
C ARG A 613 -8.60 0.36 12.08
N THR A 614 -9.18 0.81 13.18
CA THR A 614 -10.33 0.10 13.79
C THR A 614 -11.67 0.67 13.36
N ASP A 615 -11.70 1.94 12.94
CA ASP A 615 -12.86 2.59 12.33
C ASP A 615 -12.48 3.48 11.14
N LEU A 616 -13.51 4.11 10.54
CA LEU A 616 -13.34 5.03 9.41
C LEU A 616 -13.61 6.50 9.77
N ASN A 617 -13.83 6.82 11.03
CA ASN A 617 -14.39 8.10 11.45
C ASN A 617 -13.36 9.23 11.34
N LEU A 618 -13.85 10.44 11.05
CA LEU A 618 -13.08 11.64 11.35
C LEU A 618 -13.01 11.81 12.87
N ALA A 619 -11.85 12.24 13.38
CA ALA A 619 -11.65 12.50 14.80
C ALA A 619 -12.78 13.33 15.41
N ALA A 620 -13.25 12.96 16.60
CA ALA A 620 -14.45 13.54 17.18
C ALA A 620 -14.30 15.06 17.46
N GLY A 621 -13.13 15.47 17.93
CA GLY A 621 -12.76 16.87 18.13
C GLY A 621 -12.68 17.65 16.82
N GLN A 622 -12.14 17.05 15.76
CA GLN A 622 -12.10 17.69 14.44
C GLN A 622 -13.51 17.83 13.83
N ARG A 623 -14.39 16.84 14.02
CA ARG A 623 -15.80 16.94 13.63
C ARG A 623 -16.51 18.08 14.39
N ALA A 624 -16.33 18.15 15.71
CA ALA A 624 -16.90 19.22 16.54
C ALA A 624 -16.38 20.61 16.11
N LEU A 625 -15.09 20.71 15.78
CA LEU A 625 -14.48 21.94 15.25
C LEU A 625 -15.17 22.39 13.96
N VAL A 626 -15.33 21.49 12.98
CA VAL A 626 -15.99 21.84 11.71
C VAL A 626 -17.45 22.24 11.95
N GLU A 627 -18.16 21.54 12.84
CA GLU A 627 -19.56 21.85 13.15
C GLU A 627 -19.71 23.25 13.76
N ALA A 628 -18.86 23.61 14.73
CA ALA A 628 -18.87 24.92 15.37
C ALA A 628 -18.48 26.04 14.39
N VAL A 629 -17.43 25.85 13.59
CA VAL A 629 -17.02 26.83 12.57
C VAL A 629 -18.12 27.03 11.54
N ARG A 630 -18.79 25.95 11.10
CA ARG A 630 -19.87 26.05 10.14
C ARG A 630 -21.12 26.74 10.70
N GLU A 631 -21.38 26.60 11.99
CA GLU A 631 -22.44 27.35 12.66
C GLU A 631 -22.15 28.85 12.68
N ALA A 632 -20.90 29.22 12.95
CA ALA A 632 -20.43 30.61 12.97
C ALA A 632 -20.33 31.25 11.57
N ASN A 633 -19.84 30.49 10.57
CA ASN A 633 -19.70 30.95 9.19
C ASN A 633 -20.30 29.92 8.20
N PRO A 634 -21.49 30.20 7.62
CA PRO A 634 -22.14 29.31 6.65
C PRO A 634 -21.35 29.03 5.38
N ASP A 635 -20.40 29.89 5.03
CA ASP A 635 -19.50 29.81 3.88
C ASP A 635 -18.19 29.11 4.29
N THR A 636 -18.36 27.93 4.89
CA THR A 636 -17.25 27.06 5.30
C THR A 636 -16.89 26.06 4.20
N VAL A 637 -15.65 26.08 3.75
CA VAL A 637 -15.02 25.05 2.91
C VAL A 637 -14.26 24.08 3.80
N VAL A 638 -14.44 22.77 3.59
CA VAL A 638 -13.66 21.74 4.29
C VAL A 638 -12.61 21.16 3.34
N VAL A 639 -11.36 21.14 3.78
CA VAL A 639 -10.26 20.43 3.13
C VAL A 639 -9.94 19.20 3.98
N LEU A 640 -10.18 18.03 3.42
CA LEU A 640 -9.78 16.74 4.00
C LEU A 640 -8.37 16.44 3.51
N GLU A 641 -7.38 16.56 4.39
CA GLU A 641 -6.02 16.09 4.14
C GLU A 641 -5.82 14.75 4.87
N ASN A 642 -6.10 13.64 4.18
CA ASN A 642 -6.07 12.31 4.78
C ASN A 642 -5.59 11.20 3.84
N SER A 643 -4.93 10.22 4.44
CA SER A 643 -4.35 9.02 3.81
C SER A 643 -5.37 7.98 3.31
N TYR A 644 -6.61 8.04 3.81
CA TYR A 644 -7.58 6.93 3.74
C TYR A 644 -9.01 7.41 3.51
N PRO A 645 -9.95 6.53 3.10
CA PRO A 645 -11.37 6.85 3.16
C PRO A 645 -11.84 7.21 4.57
N THR A 646 -12.57 8.31 4.71
CA THR A 646 -13.12 8.76 5.99
C THR A 646 -14.63 8.97 5.91
N THR A 647 -15.36 8.48 6.91
CA THR A 647 -16.81 8.64 7.02
C THR A 647 -17.14 10.03 7.55
N ILE A 648 -17.84 10.81 6.74
CA ILE A 648 -18.17 12.22 7.02
C ILE A 648 -19.60 12.58 6.65
N ASP A 649 -20.53 11.63 6.67
CA ASP A 649 -21.92 11.79 6.19
C ASP A 649 -22.60 13.09 6.68
N ALA A 650 -22.56 13.36 7.99
CA ALA A 650 -23.16 14.55 8.59
C ALA A 650 -22.51 15.87 8.13
N LEU A 651 -21.18 15.88 8.00
CA LEU A 651 -20.43 17.03 7.50
C LEU A 651 -20.74 17.26 6.02
N GLN A 652 -20.78 16.18 5.24
CA GLN A 652 -21.13 16.21 3.82
C GLN A 652 -22.50 16.85 3.57
N GLU A 653 -23.49 16.64 4.43
CA GLU A 653 -24.80 17.29 4.29
C GLU A 653 -24.75 18.79 4.57
N LYS A 654 -23.99 19.19 5.59
CA LYS A 654 -23.97 20.57 6.11
C LYS A 654 -23.14 21.53 5.24
N VAL A 655 -21.88 21.23 4.93
CA VAL A 655 -20.91 22.20 4.35
C VAL A 655 -21.10 22.43 2.83
N PRO A 656 -20.91 23.64 2.26
CA PRO A 656 -21.12 23.88 0.83
C PRO A 656 -20.09 23.19 -0.06
N ALA A 657 -18.83 23.10 0.37
CA ALA A 657 -17.74 22.55 -0.43
C ALA A 657 -16.81 21.66 0.41
N ILE A 658 -16.35 20.58 -0.23
CA ILE A 658 -15.41 19.62 0.36
C ILE A 658 -14.39 19.30 -0.71
N LEU A 659 -13.12 19.52 -0.40
CA LEU A 659 -11.98 19.09 -1.18
C LEU A 659 -11.25 17.98 -0.43
N TRP A 660 -10.74 17.00 -1.15
CA TRP A 660 -9.85 15.98 -0.61
C TRP A 660 -8.47 16.09 -1.25
N THR A 661 -7.44 15.96 -0.42
CA THR A 661 -6.05 15.77 -0.81
C THR A 661 -5.42 14.72 0.10
N THR A 662 -4.44 14.00 -0.41
CA THR A 662 -3.55 13.20 0.43
C THR A 662 -2.50 14.10 1.08
N HIS A 663 -1.62 13.54 1.89
CA HIS A 663 -0.39 14.26 2.22
C HIS A 663 0.44 14.39 0.92
N ALA A 664 0.56 15.63 0.43
CA ALA A 664 0.97 15.93 -0.95
C ALA A 664 2.38 16.51 -1.08
N GLY A 665 3.21 16.34 -0.05
CA GLY A 665 4.60 16.78 -0.03
C GLY A 665 4.76 18.30 0.14
N ALA A 666 5.92 18.82 -0.25
CA ALA A 666 6.34 20.19 0.08
C ALA A 666 5.48 21.31 -0.55
N GLU A 667 4.76 21.02 -1.64
CA GLU A 667 4.00 21.98 -2.43
C GLU A 667 2.47 21.91 -2.16
N THR A 668 2.03 21.16 -1.15
CA THR A 668 0.61 21.00 -0.78
C THR A 668 -0.14 22.33 -0.72
N GLY A 669 0.42 23.34 -0.04
CA GLY A 669 -0.22 24.65 0.14
C GLY A 669 -0.42 25.43 -1.16
N HIS A 670 0.59 25.48 -2.02
CA HIS A 670 0.46 26.13 -3.32
C HIS A 670 -0.55 25.40 -4.23
N ALA A 671 -0.49 24.07 -4.25
CA ALA A 671 -1.44 23.25 -5.01
C ALA A 671 -2.88 23.45 -4.51
N LEU A 672 -3.06 23.50 -3.19
CA LEU A 672 -4.35 23.75 -2.56
C LEU A 672 -4.88 25.14 -2.95
N ALA A 673 -4.03 26.17 -2.87
CA ALA A 673 -4.40 27.52 -3.27
C ALA A 673 -4.74 27.62 -4.76
N ASP A 674 -4.01 26.89 -5.63
CA ASP A 674 -4.31 26.87 -7.06
C ASP A 674 -5.72 26.33 -7.32
N ILE A 675 -6.16 25.30 -6.58
CA ILE A 675 -7.53 24.79 -6.66
C ILE A 675 -8.52 25.75 -6.00
N LEU A 676 -8.32 26.14 -4.75
CA LEU A 676 -9.27 26.98 -3.99
C LEU A 676 -9.60 28.27 -4.73
N TYR A 677 -8.63 28.93 -5.36
CA TYR A 677 -8.83 30.18 -6.12
C TYR A 677 -9.05 29.97 -7.62
N GLY A 678 -9.17 28.72 -8.07
CA GLY A 678 -9.49 28.39 -9.45
C GLY A 678 -8.42 28.76 -10.48
N THR A 679 -7.16 28.87 -10.05
CA THR A 679 -5.98 28.92 -10.94
C THR A 679 -5.85 27.60 -11.70
N ALA A 680 -6.08 26.49 -10.99
CA ALA A 680 -6.27 25.16 -11.53
C ALA A 680 -7.74 24.74 -11.38
N ASN A 681 -8.24 23.98 -12.34
CA ASN A 681 -9.56 23.36 -12.26
C ASN A 681 -9.40 21.92 -11.74
N PRO A 682 -10.04 21.54 -10.61
CA PRO A 682 -9.89 20.20 -10.07
C PRO A 682 -10.42 19.16 -11.04
N ALA A 683 -9.59 18.14 -11.28
CA ALA A 683 -9.90 17.03 -12.17
C ALA A 683 -9.62 15.66 -11.54
N GLY A 684 -9.05 15.62 -10.34
CA GLY A 684 -8.82 14.38 -9.63
C GLY A 684 -10.10 13.58 -9.43
N ARG A 685 -9.96 12.25 -9.34
CA ARG A 685 -11.05 11.31 -9.10
C ARG A 685 -10.64 10.27 -8.06
N LEU A 686 -11.54 9.93 -7.15
CA LEU A 686 -11.29 8.89 -6.15
C LEU A 686 -10.94 7.54 -6.81
N THR A 687 -9.97 6.83 -6.24
CA THR A 687 -9.52 5.50 -6.71
C THR A 687 -10.00 4.36 -5.82
N GLN A 688 -10.75 4.67 -4.77
CA GLN A 688 -11.34 3.75 -3.82
C GLN A 688 -12.72 4.26 -3.41
N THR A 689 -13.64 3.34 -3.14
CA THR A 689 -14.98 3.67 -2.67
C THR A 689 -14.93 4.15 -1.23
N TRP A 690 -15.58 5.28 -0.93
CA TRP A 690 -15.75 5.77 0.43
C TRP A 690 -17.11 5.27 0.96
N PRO A 691 -17.13 4.32 1.91
CA PRO A 691 -18.37 3.83 2.48
C PRO A 691 -19.04 4.87 3.38
N ARG A 692 -20.31 4.67 3.70
CA ARG A 692 -21.02 5.46 4.71
C ARG A 692 -20.75 4.93 6.10
N ALA A 693 -20.91 5.77 7.12
CA ALA A 693 -20.74 5.38 8.53
C ALA A 693 -21.60 4.17 8.95
N GLY A 694 -22.75 3.94 8.31
CA GLY A 694 -23.63 2.80 8.57
C GLY A 694 -23.34 1.54 7.74
N ALA A 695 -22.29 1.53 6.92
CA ALA A 695 -21.93 0.34 6.15
C ALA A 695 -21.27 -0.71 7.05
N GLU A 696 -21.74 -1.95 6.97
CA GLU A 696 -21.08 -3.08 7.61
C GLU A 696 -19.94 -3.55 6.70
N LEU A 697 -18.70 -3.37 7.16
CA LEU A 697 -17.53 -3.92 6.48
C LEU A 697 -17.35 -5.39 6.90
N PRO A 698 -16.95 -6.27 5.97
CA PRO A 698 -16.63 -7.66 6.32
C PRO A 698 -15.44 -7.72 7.29
N ASP A 699 -15.10 -8.92 7.79
CA ASP A 699 -13.83 -9.11 8.47
C ASP A 699 -12.67 -8.69 7.53
N ILE A 700 -11.68 -7.97 8.05
CA ILE A 700 -10.52 -7.56 7.26
C ILE A 700 -9.76 -8.77 6.70
N LEU A 701 -9.86 -9.94 7.32
CA LEU A 701 -9.26 -11.19 6.83
C LEU A 701 -10.14 -11.96 5.83
N ASP A 702 -11.34 -11.47 5.49
CA ASP A 702 -12.17 -12.09 4.44
C ASP A 702 -11.80 -11.55 3.05
N TYR A 703 -11.00 -12.33 2.33
CA TYR A 703 -10.49 -12.00 1.00
C TYR A 703 -11.46 -12.38 -0.14
N ASP A 704 -12.59 -13.05 0.12
CA ASP A 704 -13.56 -13.37 -0.94
C ASP A 704 -14.48 -12.17 -1.24
N ILE A 705 -13.94 -11.18 -1.96
CA ILE A 705 -14.66 -9.96 -2.36
C ILE A 705 -15.96 -10.25 -3.12
N ILE A 706 -16.06 -11.41 -3.78
CA ILE A 706 -17.24 -11.85 -4.53
C ILE A 706 -18.35 -12.24 -3.55
N LYS A 707 -18.00 -12.95 -2.48
CA LYS A 707 -18.94 -13.40 -1.45
C LYS A 707 -19.34 -12.25 -0.53
N THR A 708 -18.37 -11.52 0.01
CA THR A 708 -18.60 -10.38 0.91
C THR A 708 -19.33 -9.23 0.22
N GLY A 709 -19.21 -9.12 -1.11
CA GLY A 709 -19.74 -7.98 -1.83
C GLY A 709 -18.89 -6.71 -1.64
N SER A 710 -17.59 -6.86 -1.45
CA SER A 710 -16.66 -5.73 -1.25
C SER A 710 -16.37 -4.99 -2.56
N THR A 711 -15.82 -3.77 -2.41
CA THR A 711 -15.41 -2.84 -3.49
C THR A 711 -16.58 -2.38 -4.38
N TYR A 712 -16.34 -1.42 -5.28
CA TYR A 712 -17.32 -1.04 -6.29
C TYR A 712 -17.70 -2.19 -7.25
N LEU A 713 -16.87 -3.24 -7.33
CA LEU A 713 -17.12 -4.39 -8.20
C LEU A 713 -18.33 -5.19 -7.73
N TYR A 714 -18.47 -5.47 -6.43
CA TYR A 714 -19.51 -6.40 -5.94
C TYR A 714 -20.49 -5.79 -4.93
N SER A 715 -20.19 -4.61 -4.38
CA SER A 715 -21.10 -3.92 -3.47
C SER A 715 -22.33 -3.40 -4.22
N LYS A 716 -23.48 -3.49 -3.56
CA LYS A 716 -24.74 -2.89 -4.01
C LYS A 716 -25.15 -1.70 -3.15
N ASP A 717 -24.35 -1.38 -2.14
CA ASP A 717 -24.64 -0.31 -1.21
C ASP A 717 -24.40 1.05 -1.88
N ARG A 718 -25.11 2.06 -1.40
CA ARG A 718 -24.90 3.43 -1.87
C ARG A 718 -23.71 4.03 -1.11
N PRO A 719 -22.57 4.32 -1.78
CA PRO A 719 -21.41 4.87 -1.10
C PRO A 719 -21.66 6.32 -0.65
N LEU A 720 -20.77 6.82 0.21
CA LEU A 720 -20.66 8.24 0.50
C LEU A 720 -20.10 8.95 -0.74
N TYR A 721 -18.98 8.45 -1.26
CA TYR A 721 -18.42 8.80 -2.56
C TYR A 721 -17.99 7.53 -3.30
N ALA A 722 -18.41 7.39 -4.56
CA ALA A 722 -18.14 6.18 -5.34
C ALA A 722 -16.72 6.17 -5.92
N PHE A 723 -16.24 4.97 -6.27
CA PHE A 723 -15.05 4.83 -7.13
C PHE A 723 -15.19 5.71 -8.38
N GLY A 724 -14.14 6.47 -8.70
CA GLY A 724 -14.09 7.41 -9.80
C GLY A 724 -14.81 8.74 -9.55
N HIS A 725 -15.32 9.03 -8.34
CA HIS A 725 -16.00 10.29 -8.04
C HIS A 725 -15.03 11.47 -7.96
N GLY A 726 -15.41 12.60 -8.56
CA GLY A 726 -14.77 13.90 -8.41
C GLY A 726 -15.52 14.94 -9.24
N LEU A 727 -15.52 16.18 -8.81
CA LEU A 727 -16.17 17.31 -9.48
C LEU A 727 -15.14 18.16 -10.23
N SER A 728 -15.64 19.13 -10.99
CA SER A 728 -14.87 20.14 -11.71
C SER A 728 -15.56 21.51 -11.54
N TYR A 729 -14.83 22.59 -11.77
CA TYR A 729 -15.41 23.94 -11.93
C TYR A 729 -16.09 24.16 -13.28
N THR A 730 -16.08 23.16 -14.16
CA THR A 730 -16.89 23.15 -15.38
C THR A 730 -17.80 21.91 -15.42
N THR A 731 -18.58 21.77 -16.48
CA THR A 731 -19.48 20.64 -16.71
C THR A 731 -19.18 19.96 -18.03
N PHE A 732 -19.43 18.66 -18.11
CA PHE A 732 -19.18 17.88 -19.32
C PHE A 732 -20.43 17.12 -19.77
N GLY A 733 -20.75 17.26 -21.05
CA GLY A 733 -21.81 16.54 -21.73
C GLY A 733 -21.27 15.34 -22.48
N TYR A 734 -21.97 14.20 -22.41
CA TYR A 734 -21.61 12.96 -23.10
C TYR A 734 -22.69 12.63 -24.12
N GLN A 735 -22.30 12.37 -25.37
CA GLN A 735 -23.25 12.14 -26.45
C GLN A 735 -22.74 11.09 -27.44
N GLY A 736 -23.69 10.35 -28.01
CA GLY A 736 -23.43 9.48 -29.16
C GLY A 736 -22.52 8.30 -28.85
N LEU A 737 -22.69 7.66 -27.69
CA LEU A 737 -21.98 6.41 -27.36
C LEU A 737 -22.25 5.36 -28.44
N ARG A 738 -21.19 4.81 -29.03
CA ARG A 738 -21.24 3.73 -30.01
C ARG A 738 -20.24 2.65 -29.62
N ALA A 739 -20.68 1.39 -29.65
CA ALA A 739 -19.80 0.23 -29.58
C ALA A 739 -19.94 -0.54 -30.89
N VAL A 740 -18.89 -0.53 -31.70
CA VAL A 740 -18.88 -1.15 -33.03
C VAL A 740 -17.87 -2.27 -33.03
N ARG A 741 -18.24 -3.43 -33.59
CA ARG A 741 -17.32 -4.56 -33.74
C ARG A 741 -16.06 -4.12 -34.49
N ASP A 742 -14.90 -4.46 -33.95
CA ASP A 742 -13.59 -4.11 -34.51
C ASP A 742 -12.60 -5.23 -34.17
N GLY A 743 -12.16 -5.97 -35.19
CA GLY A 743 -11.29 -7.14 -35.01
C GLY A 743 -11.90 -8.21 -34.07
N ASP A 744 -11.13 -8.57 -33.05
CA ASP A 744 -11.48 -9.54 -32.01
C ASP A 744 -12.27 -8.92 -30.84
N GLY A 745 -12.79 -7.70 -31.00
CA GLY A 745 -13.51 -6.99 -29.95
C GLY A 745 -14.43 -5.90 -30.49
N HIS A 746 -14.49 -4.80 -29.75
CA HIS A 746 -15.30 -3.64 -30.04
C HIS A 746 -14.47 -2.37 -29.87
N ARG A 747 -14.65 -1.43 -30.81
CA ARG A 747 -14.26 -0.04 -30.63
C ARG A 747 -15.43 0.71 -30.00
N VAL A 748 -15.23 1.20 -28.78
CA VAL A 748 -16.21 1.99 -28.03
C VAL A 748 -15.84 3.45 -28.15
N SER A 749 -16.73 4.30 -28.62
CA SER A 749 -16.47 5.74 -28.79
C SER A 749 -17.61 6.59 -28.25
N VAL A 750 -17.26 7.75 -27.71
CA VAL A 750 -18.21 8.71 -27.11
C VAL A 750 -17.68 10.12 -27.29
N LYS A 751 -18.56 11.04 -27.70
CA LYS A 751 -18.20 12.45 -27.77
C LYS A 751 -18.39 13.09 -26.40
N VAL A 752 -17.35 13.73 -25.90
CA VAL A 752 -17.36 14.50 -24.65
C VAL A 752 -17.16 15.97 -24.98
N THR A 753 -18.05 16.81 -24.47
CA THR A 753 -18.08 18.25 -24.71
C THR A 753 -17.97 18.97 -23.38
N ASN A 754 -17.08 19.94 -23.25
CA ASN A 754 -17.12 20.86 -22.12
C ASN A 754 -18.30 21.82 -22.31
N THR A 755 -19.33 21.66 -21.50
CA THR A 755 -20.58 22.42 -21.55
C THR A 755 -20.61 23.60 -20.58
N GLY A 756 -19.56 23.78 -19.78
CA GLY A 756 -19.47 24.89 -18.84
C GLY A 756 -18.58 26.04 -19.34
N PRO A 757 -18.40 27.08 -18.51
CA PRO A 757 -17.75 28.32 -18.92
C PRO A 757 -16.23 28.32 -18.73
N ARG A 758 -15.65 27.27 -18.13
CA ARG A 758 -14.20 27.19 -17.81
C ARG A 758 -13.56 26.02 -18.53
N ALA A 759 -12.30 26.18 -18.94
CA ALA A 759 -11.49 25.05 -19.36
C ALA A 759 -11.32 24.07 -18.19
N GLY A 760 -11.22 22.78 -18.49
CA GLY A 760 -11.01 21.76 -17.47
C GLY A 760 -10.81 20.39 -18.07
N ASP A 761 -10.42 19.46 -17.22
CA ASP A 761 -10.24 18.07 -17.60
C ASP A 761 -11.42 17.22 -17.15
N GLU A 762 -11.75 16.22 -17.96
CA GLU A 762 -12.69 15.15 -17.61
C GLU A 762 -11.97 13.80 -17.69
N VAL A 763 -12.29 12.91 -16.74
CA VAL A 763 -11.82 11.52 -16.75
C VAL A 763 -12.97 10.65 -17.21
N VAL A 764 -12.92 10.27 -18.48
CA VAL A 764 -13.92 9.43 -19.13
C VAL A 764 -13.66 7.98 -18.74
N GLN A 765 -14.61 7.32 -18.11
CA GLN A 765 -14.47 5.96 -17.60
C GLN A 765 -15.40 5.01 -18.35
N LEU A 766 -14.85 3.92 -18.88
CA LEU A 766 -15.58 2.83 -19.54
C LEU A 766 -15.76 1.67 -18.57
N TYR A 767 -17.00 1.25 -18.36
CA TYR A 767 -17.35 0.08 -17.55
C TYR A 767 -18.15 -0.93 -18.36
N THR A 768 -18.13 -2.19 -17.92
CA THR A 768 -19.00 -3.23 -18.43
C THR A 768 -19.76 -3.96 -17.32
N HIS A 769 -20.92 -4.51 -17.65
CA HIS A 769 -21.66 -5.44 -16.80
C HIS A 769 -22.25 -6.57 -17.65
N GLN A 770 -22.00 -7.82 -17.27
CA GLN A 770 -22.50 -9.00 -17.97
C GLN A 770 -23.88 -9.40 -17.41
N HIS A 771 -24.88 -9.55 -18.28
CA HIS A 771 -26.28 -9.80 -17.87
C HIS A 771 -26.54 -11.22 -17.38
N SER A 772 -25.85 -12.20 -17.97
CA SER A 772 -26.09 -13.61 -17.69
C SER A 772 -24.78 -14.36 -17.53
N SER A 773 -24.62 -15.04 -16.40
CA SER A 773 -23.50 -15.92 -16.11
C SER A 773 -23.94 -16.99 -15.12
N ARG A 774 -23.23 -18.12 -15.10
CA ARG A 774 -23.36 -19.12 -14.03
C ARG A 774 -22.85 -18.64 -12.67
N VAL A 775 -21.97 -17.63 -12.65
CA VAL A 775 -21.35 -17.10 -11.43
C VAL A 775 -21.72 -15.65 -11.19
N ARG A 776 -21.59 -15.18 -9.95
CA ARG A 776 -21.81 -13.77 -9.60
C ARG A 776 -20.88 -12.87 -10.42
N GLN A 777 -21.49 -11.89 -11.06
CA GLN A 777 -20.82 -10.88 -11.89
C GLN A 777 -20.56 -9.61 -11.09
N PRO A 778 -19.47 -8.87 -11.40
CA PRO A 778 -19.35 -7.49 -10.96
C PRO A 778 -20.58 -6.67 -11.38
N VAL A 779 -21.03 -5.79 -10.49
CA VAL A 779 -22.09 -4.80 -10.76
C VAL A 779 -21.63 -3.87 -11.89
N ARG A 780 -20.36 -3.48 -11.86
CA ARG A 780 -19.64 -2.75 -12.91
C ARG A 780 -18.17 -3.13 -12.80
N GLN A 781 -17.46 -3.20 -13.93
CA GLN A 781 -16.01 -3.39 -13.96
C GLN A 781 -15.38 -2.40 -14.93
N LEU A 782 -14.37 -1.65 -14.48
CA LEU A 782 -13.63 -0.72 -15.31
C LEU A 782 -12.89 -1.48 -16.42
N ARG A 783 -13.00 -0.99 -17.65
CA ARG A 783 -12.36 -1.56 -18.85
C ARG A 783 -11.44 -0.58 -19.56
N GLY A 784 -11.49 0.70 -19.20
CA GLY A 784 -10.62 1.73 -19.74
C GLY A 784 -10.98 3.09 -19.18
N PHE A 785 -10.03 4.01 -19.25
CA PHE A 785 -10.24 5.40 -18.92
C PHE A 785 -9.37 6.30 -19.79
N GLU A 786 -9.81 7.54 -20.00
CA GLU A 786 -9.04 8.56 -20.70
C GLU A 786 -9.29 9.91 -20.03
N ARG A 787 -8.21 10.60 -19.64
CA ARG A 787 -8.28 11.99 -19.19
C ARG A 787 -8.17 12.92 -20.39
N VAL A 788 -9.09 13.87 -20.51
CA VAL A 788 -9.15 14.80 -21.65
C VAL A 788 -9.28 16.24 -21.17
N SER A 789 -8.42 17.12 -21.67
CA SER A 789 -8.51 18.57 -21.46
C SER A 789 -9.35 19.23 -22.55
N LEU A 790 -10.32 20.05 -22.16
CA LEU A 790 -11.25 20.70 -23.08
C LEU A 790 -11.47 22.17 -22.70
N ALA A 791 -11.33 23.07 -23.67
CA ALA A 791 -11.79 24.45 -23.57
C ALA A 791 -13.33 24.55 -23.55
N PRO A 792 -13.94 25.65 -23.09
CA PRO A 792 -15.40 25.85 -23.13
C PRO A 792 -15.97 25.63 -24.53
N GLY A 793 -16.99 24.76 -24.64
CA GLY A 793 -17.63 24.39 -25.91
C GLY A 793 -16.85 23.40 -26.77
N GLU A 794 -15.58 23.11 -26.45
CA GLU A 794 -14.77 22.13 -27.16
C GLU A 794 -15.34 20.72 -26.98
N SER A 795 -15.21 19.89 -28.02
CA SER A 795 -15.61 18.49 -28.00
C SER A 795 -14.47 17.59 -28.48
N LYS A 796 -14.25 16.48 -27.78
CA LYS A 796 -13.36 15.39 -28.21
C LYS A 796 -14.12 14.07 -28.26
N THR A 797 -13.84 13.24 -29.25
CA THR A 797 -14.32 11.86 -29.28
C THR A 797 -13.30 10.97 -28.59
N VAL A 798 -13.64 10.47 -27.41
CA VAL A 798 -12.86 9.48 -26.67
C VAL A 798 -13.14 8.10 -27.24
N THR A 799 -12.09 7.30 -27.44
CA THR A 799 -12.19 5.98 -28.08
C THR A 799 -11.41 4.94 -27.29
N PHE A 800 -12.09 3.86 -26.91
CA PHE A 800 -11.54 2.71 -26.23
C PHE A 800 -11.55 1.48 -27.13
N THR A 801 -10.53 0.64 -26.97
CA THR A 801 -10.54 -0.72 -27.49
C THR A 801 -10.97 -1.67 -26.38
N LEU A 802 -12.07 -2.39 -26.59
CA LEU A 802 -12.57 -3.43 -25.69
C LEU A 802 -12.41 -4.78 -26.40
N LYS A 803 -11.36 -5.52 -26.09
CA LYS A 803 -11.12 -6.85 -26.66
C LYS A 803 -12.12 -7.85 -26.08
N THR A 804 -12.49 -8.88 -26.83
CA THR A 804 -13.37 -9.94 -26.30
C THR A 804 -12.72 -10.64 -25.10
N ALA A 805 -11.39 -10.78 -25.10
CA ALA A 805 -10.64 -11.34 -23.96
C ALA A 805 -10.74 -10.50 -22.68
N ASP A 806 -10.99 -9.19 -22.77
CA ASP A 806 -11.18 -8.34 -21.59
C ASP A 806 -12.46 -8.70 -20.83
N LEU A 807 -13.43 -9.35 -21.50
CA LEU A 807 -14.70 -9.80 -20.93
C LEU A 807 -14.62 -11.22 -20.36
N ALA A 808 -13.45 -11.83 -20.33
CA ALA A 808 -13.28 -13.18 -19.83
C ALA A 808 -13.40 -13.25 -18.30
N LEU A 809 -13.97 -14.35 -17.82
CA LEU A 809 -14.07 -14.71 -16.41
C LEU A 809 -13.30 -16.00 -16.17
N TRP A 810 -12.85 -16.22 -14.93
CA TRP A 810 -12.18 -17.45 -14.57
C TRP A 810 -13.20 -18.60 -14.39
N ASP A 811 -13.14 -19.58 -15.29
CA ASP A 811 -13.96 -20.77 -15.24
C ASP A 811 -13.32 -21.85 -14.37
N VAL A 812 -13.79 -21.94 -13.12
CA VAL A 812 -13.37 -22.95 -12.14
C VAL A 812 -13.67 -24.39 -12.55
N THR A 813 -14.50 -24.64 -13.57
CA THR A 813 -14.75 -26.02 -14.04
C THR A 813 -13.68 -26.55 -14.98
N ARG A 814 -12.90 -25.66 -15.60
CA ARG A 814 -11.88 -26.00 -16.59
C ARG A 814 -10.50 -25.38 -16.27
N GLY A 815 -10.40 -24.55 -15.24
CA GLY A 815 -9.14 -23.93 -14.80
C GLY A 815 -8.55 -22.96 -15.81
N ARG A 816 -9.40 -22.17 -16.48
CA ARG A 816 -8.96 -21.17 -17.47
C ARG A 816 -9.92 -20.00 -17.58
N PHE A 817 -9.44 -18.90 -18.15
CA PHE A 817 -10.32 -17.82 -18.61
C PHE A 817 -11.25 -18.29 -19.74
N ALA A 818 -12.51 -17.90 -19.66
CA ALA A 818 -13.52 -18.16 -20.68
C ALA A 818 -14.42 -16.92 -20.85
N VAL A 819 -14.82 -16.66 -22.08
CA VAL A 819 -15.81 -15.62 -22.41
C VAL A 819 -17.14 -16.32 -22.62
N GLU A 820 -18.15 -15.99 -21.82
CA GLU A 820 -19.48 -16.58 -21.96
C GLU A 820 -20.32 -15.83 -23.00
N PRO A 821 -21.23 -16.52 -23.71
CA PRO A 821 -22.17 -15.86 -24.59
C PRO A 821 -23.18 -15.08 -23.75
N SER A 822 -22.98 -13.77 -23.59
CA SER A 822 -23.93 -12.88 -22.91
C SER A 822 -24.14 -11.54 -23.62
N THR A 823 -25.21 -10.86 -23.26
CA THR A 823 -25.35 -9.41 -23.50
C THR A 823 -24.57 -8.69 -22.42
N HIS A 824 -23.74 -7.73 -22.84
CA HIS A 824 -23.01 -6.89 -21.92
C HIS A 824 -23.50 -5.45 -22.03
N ASP A 825 -23.77 -4.82 -20.90
CA ASP A 825 -23.85 -3.37 -20.85
C ASP A 825 -22.46 -2.79 -21.09
N VAL A 826 -22.41 -1.76 -21.94
CA VAL A 826 -21.27 -0.88 -22.14
C VAL A 826 -21.67 0.48 -21.58
N LEU A 827 -21.03 0.87 -20.49
CA LEU A 827 -21.40 2.01 -19.67
C LEU A 827 -20.26 3.02 -19.74
N VAL A 828 -20.55 4.27 -20.09
CA VAL A 828 -19.57 5.35 -20.03
C VAL A 828 -20.04 6.39 -19.03
N GLY A 829 -19.16 6.75 -18.10
CA GLY A 829 -19.45 7.68 -17.02
C GLY A 829 -18.28 8.56 -16.64
N SER A 830 -18.53 9.42 -15.65
CA SER A 830 -17.52 10.23 -14.97
C SER A 830 -17.18 9.69 -13.56
N ALA A 831 -17.91 8.66 -13.11
CA ALA A 831 -17.71 7.89 -11.88
C ALA A 831 -18.47 6.57 -12.01
N SER A 832 -18.17 5.58 -11.17
CA SER A 832 -18.85 4.28 -11.19
C SER A 832 -20.37 4.39 -10.92
N ASP A 833 -20.83 5.41 -10.18
CA ASP A 833 -22.24 5.67 -9.91
C ASP A 833 -22.86 6.77 -10.81
N ARG A 834 -22.06 7.41 -11.68
CA ARG A 834 -22.47 8.49 -12.60
C ARG A 834 -22.28 8.09 -14.05
N ILE A 835 -22.99 7.04 -14.45
CA ILE A 835 -23.05 6.61 -15.84
C ILE A 835 -23.84 7.64 -16.66
N ARG A 836 -23.22 8.17 -17.71
CA ARG A 836 -23.75 9.25 -18.57
C ARG A 836 -24.37 8.71 -19.85
N GLN A 837 -23.81 7.63 -20.39
CA GLN A 837 -24.30 6.95 -21.59
C GLN A 837 -24.22 5.44 -21.39
N ARG A 838 -25.17 4.71 -21.98
CA ARG A 838 -25.21 3.25 -21.96
C ARG A 838 -25.62 2.73 -23.33
N THR A 839 -24.97 1.66 -23.76
CA THR A 839 -25.43 0.79 -24.86
C THR A 839 -25.23 -0.66 -24.44
N THR A 840 -25.61 -1.59 -25.29
CA THR A 840 -25.28 -3.01 -25.12
C THR A 840 -24.48 -3.53 -26.30
N ILE A 841 -23.71 -4.59 -26.05
CA ILE A 841 -23.09 -5.42 -27.08
C ILE A 841 -23.48 -6.88 -26.85
N ARG A 842 -23.64 -7.62 -27.95
CA ARG A 842 -23.76 -9.07 -27.90
C ARG A 842 -22.37 -9.67 -28.05
N VAL A 843 -21.96 -10.47 -27.08
CA VAL A 843 -20.70 -11.20 -27.14
C VAL A 843 -21.01 -12.64 -27.47
N ASP A 844 -20.43 -13.09 -28.58
CA ASP A 844 -20.39 -14.50 -28.95
C ASP A 844 -19.24 -15.13 -28.16
N GLY A 845 -19.59 -15.88 -27.13
CA GLY A 845 -18.65 -16.61 -26.29
C GLY A 845 -18.85 -18.11 -26.38
N GLU A 846 -18.16 -18.86 -25.54
CA GLU A 846 -18.35 -20.30 -25.40
C GLU A 846 -19.30 -20.64 -24.25
N ALA A 847 -20.11 -21.68 -24.43
CA ALA A 847 -20.91 -22.21 -23.34
C ALA A 847 -19.99 -22.91 -22.33
N VAL A 848 -19.97 -22.42 -21.09
CA VAL A 848 -19.31 -23.13 -19.99
C VAL A 848 -20.08 -24.43 -19.74
N PRO A 849 -19.43 -25.61 -19.85
CA PRO A 849 -20.13 -26.88 -19.66
C PRO A 849 -20.63 -27.04 -18.22
N ALA A 850 -21.61 -27.93 -18.04
CA ALA A 850 -21.95 -28.41 -16.71
C ALA A 850 -20.72 -29.05 -16.06
N ARG A 851 -20.61 -28.95 -14.74
CA ARG A 851 -19.45 -29.48 -14.02
C ARG A 851 -19.48 -31.01 -14.07
N ASP A 852 -18.46 -31.62 -14.65
CA ASP A 852 -18.35 -33.08 -14.74
C ASP A 852 -17.58 -33.63 -13.53
N LEU A 853 -18.30 -33.89 -12.44
CA LEU A 853 -17.70 -34.45 -11.23
C LEU A 853 -17.23 -35.90 -11.39
N ALA A 854 -17.45 -36.55 -12.55
CA ALA A 854 -16.83 -37.85 -12.85
C ALA A 854 -15.34 -37.72 -13.21
N LYS A 855 -14.83 -36.50 -13.37
CA LYS A 855 -13.41 -36.18 -13.49
C LYS A 855 -12.87 -35.69 -12.16
N VAL A 856 -11.56 -35.84 -11.97
CA VAL A 856 -10.84 -35.27 -10.82
C VAL A 856 -11.10 -33.77 -10.79
N THR A 857 -11.80 -33.33 -9.76
CA THR A 857 -12.15 -31.94 -9.51
C THR A 857 -11.42 -31.49 -8.26
N ARG A 858 -10.71 -30.36 -8.32
CA ARG A 858 -10.06 -29.81 -7.12
C ARG A 858 -11.10 -29.30 -6.14
N ALA A 859 -10.87 -29.56 -4.86
CA ALA A 859 -11.76 -29.05 -3.81
C ALA A 859 -11.78 -27.52 -3.80
N ALA A 860 -10.63 -26.88 -4.05
CA ALA A 860 -10.47 -25.43 -4.14
C ALA A 860 -11.29 -24.77 -5.28
N ASP A 861 -11.75 -25.54 -6.27
CA ASP A 861 -12.56 -25.05 -7.38
C ASP A 861 -14.07 -25.00 -7.04
N PHE A 862 -14.43 -24.87 -5.75
CA PHE A 862 -15.81 -24.76 -5.30
C PHE A 862 -16.50 -23.49 -5.84
N ASP A 863 -17.83 -23.57 -6.00
CA ASP A 863 -18.67 -22.45 -6.41
C ASP A 863 -19.09 -21.60 -5.19
N ASP A 864 -19.31 -22.22 -4.02
CA ASP A 864 -19.61 -21.55 -2.75
C ASP A 864 -19.15 -22.40 -1.55
N HIS A 865 -19.12 -21.81 -0.34
CA HIS A 865 -18.68 -22.47 0.89
C HIS A 865 -19.31 -21.87 2.16
N SER A 866 -19.08 -22.49 3.31
CA SER A 866 -19.26 -21.86 4.62
C SER A 866 -18.12 -22.28 5.52
N GLY A 867 -17.38 -21.32 6.09
CA GLY A 867 -16.26 -21.55 7.00
C GLY A 867 -14.98 -22.11 6.36
N ALA A 868 -15.06 -22.62 5.14
CA ALA A 868 -13.92 -23.24 4.46
C ALA A 868 -12.70 -22.32 4.32
N GLU A 869 -11.53 -22.84 4.67
CA GLU A 869 -10.24 -22.18 4.54
C GLU A 869 -9.43 -22.80 3.39
N LEU A 870 -8.89 -21.97 2.49
CA LEU A 870 -7.98 -22.45 1.46
C LEU A 870 -6.58 -22.62 2.05
N VAL A 871 -6.02 -23.81 1.87
CA VAL A 871 -4.73 -24.22 2.43
C VAL A 871 -3.88 -24.86 1.36
N ASP A 872 -2.60 -25.09 1.66
CA ASP A 872 -1.66 -25.68 0.73
C ASP A 872 -1.85 -27.21 0.63
N GLU A 873 -1.82 -27.76 -0.60
CA GLU A 873 -1.84 -29.22 -0.78
C GLU A 873 -0.50 -29.84 -0.38
N THR A 874 0.58 -29.21 -0.83
CA THR A 874 1.95 -29.55 -0.48
C THR A 874 2.72 -28.27 -0.18
N LYS A 875 3.88 -28.39 0.47
CA LYS A 875 4.74 -27.24 0.71
C LYS A 875 5.24 -26.55 -0.57
N ALA A 876 5.31 -27.29 -1.69
CA ALA A 876 5.82 -26.77 -2.95
C ALA A 876 4.73 -26.21 -3.88
N SER A 877 3.56 -26.87 -3.94
CA SER A 877 2.52 -26.51 -4.90
C SER A 877 1.15 -27.08 -4.55
N GLY A 878 0.13 -26.53 -5.23
CA GLY A 878 -1.27 -26.96 -5.14
C GLY A 878 -2.00 -26.39 -3.94
N ASP A 879 -3.32 -26.30 -4.08
CA ASP A 879 -4.24 -25.79 -3.07
C ASP A 879 -5.25 -26.89 -2.70
N ALA A 880 -5.54 -27.00 -1.40
CA ALA A 880 -6.55 -27.84 -0.80
C ALA A 880 -7.50 -26.97 0.04
N VAL A 881 -8.51 -27.59 0.64
CA VAL A 881 -9.48 -26.89 1.50
C VAL A 881 -9.48 -27.56 2.86
N ALA A 882 -9.27 -26.79 3.92
CA ALA A 882 -9.52 -27.22 5.30
C ALA A 882 -10.99 -26.92 5.68
N LEU A 883 -11.61 -27.87 6.36
CA LEU A 883 -12.98 -27.79 6.84
C LEU A 883 -13.06 -28.30 8.27
N SER A 884 -13.80 -27.56 9.09
CA SER A 884 -14.25 -27.94 10.43
C SER A 884 -15.66 -28.54 10.42
N SER A 885 -16.07 -29.15 11.54
CA SER A 885 -17.39 -29.79 11.63
C SER A 885 -18.54 -28.80 11.34
N GLY A 886 -19.39 -29.13 10.35
CA GLY A 886 -20.52 -28.30 9.93
C GLY A 886 -20.22 -27.37 8.76
N GLU A 887 -18.94 -27.14 8.45
CA GLU A 887 -18.51 -26.39 7.28
C GLU A 887 -18.71 -27.20 6.00
N TRP A 888 -18.81 -26.51 4.87
CA TRP A 888 -19.16 -27.15 3.62
C TRP A 888 -18.61 -26.43 2.39
N LEU A 889 -18.50 -27.21 1.31
CA LEU A 889 -18.22 -26.77 -0.05
C LEU A 889 -19.42 -27.08 -0.96
N ALA A 890 -19.72 -26.20 -1.89
CA ALA A 890 -20.75 -26.37 -2.90
C ALA A 890 -20.16 -26.39 -4.31
N PHE A 891 -20.59 -27.37 -5.11
CA PHE A 891 -20.27 -27.51 -6.52
C PHE A 891 -21.57 -27.41 -7.31
N SER A 892 -21.80 -26.26 -7.92
CA SER A 892 -23.08 -25.91 -8.53
C SER A 892 -23.21 -26.47 -9.95
N GLY A 893 -24.42 -26.92 -10.27
CA GLY A 893 -24.83 -27.36 -11.60
C GLY A 893 -24.00 -28.52 -12.15
N ALA A 894 -23.62 -29.47 -11.29
CA ALA A 894 -22.89 -30.68 -11.65
C ALA A 894 -23.74 -31.68 -12.44
N ASP A 895 -23.17 -32.28 -13.47
CA ASP A 895 -23.83 -33.31 -14.29
C ASP A 895 -23.55 -34.72 -13.72
N LEU A 896 -24.56 -35.29 -13.07
CA LEU A 896 -24.49 -36.61 -12.45
C LEU A 896 -24.85 -37.75 -13.43
N GLY A 897 -25.17 -37.43 -14.69
CA GLY A 897 -25.51 -38.42 -15.71
C GLY A 897 -26.74 -39.26 -15.33
N ARG A 898 -26.65 -40.59 -15.52
CA ARG A 898 -27.73 -41.55 -15.23
C ARG A 898 -27.84 -41.96 -13.76
N GLY A 899 -26.93 -41.50 -12.90
CA GLY A 899 -26.87 -41.89 -11.50
C GLY A 899 -25.44 -41.92 -10.97
N ALA A 900 -25.06 -40.98 -10.11
CA ALA A 900 -23.82 -41.11 -9.32
C ALA A 900 -24.01 -42.18 -8.24
N THR A 901 -23.18 -43.22 -8.28
CA THR A 901 -23.26 -44.42 -7.43
C THR A 901 -22.17 -44.47 -6.36
N GLY A 902 -21.15 -43.63 -6.46
CA GLY A 902 -20.07 -43.56 -5.48
C GLY A 902 -19.32 -42.23 -5.54
N VAL A 903 -18.51 -41.99 -4.51
CA VAL A 903 -17.62 -40.84 -4.38
C VAL A 903 -16.25 -41.32 -3.91
N THR A 904 -15.22 -40.66 -4.42
CA THR A 904 -13.82 -40.79 -3.99
C THR A 904 -13.32 -39.40 -3.64
N LEU A 905 -12.74 -39.25 -2.46
CA LEU A 905 -12.14 -38.00 -1.98
C LEU A 905 -10.66 -38.20 -1.69
N GLY A 906 -9.82 -37.27 -2.14
CA GLY A 906 -8.45 -37.10 -1.66
C GLY A 906 -8.46 -36.28 -0.37
N VAL A 907 -8.12 -36.90 0.76
CA VAL A 907 -8.31 -36.32 2.10
C VAL A 907 -7.08 -36.46 2.98
N ALA A 908 -6.91 -35.53 3.92
CA ALA A 908 -5.92 -35.61 4.97
C ALA A 908 -6.54 -35.17 6.30
N THR A 909 -6.26 -35.91 7.38
CA THR A 909 -6.74 -35.55 8.72
C THR A 909 -5.90 -36.21 9.82
N THR A 910 -5.82 -35.56 10.98
CA THR A 910 -5.12 -36.08 12.16
C THR A 910 -6.00 -36.96 13.04
N ALA A 911 -7.32 -36.91 12.88
CA ALA A 911 -8.29 -37.69 13.65
C ALA A 911 -9.37 -38.27 12.71
N ALA A 912 -10.06 -39.32 13.14
CA ALA A 912 -11.16 -39.87 12.34
C ALA A 912 -12.26 -38.81 12.14
N SER A 913 -12.72 -38.65 10.89
CA SER A 913 -13.75 -37.67 10.50
C SER A 913 -14.66 -38.28 9.43
N SER A 914 -15.65 -37.52 8.96
CA SER A 914 -16.42 -37.92 7.79
C SER A 914 -16.88 -36.73 6.94
N VAL A 915 -17.25 -37.02 5.70
CA VAL A 915 -17.83 -36.05 4.76
C VAL A 915 -19.17 -36.57 4.28
N GLU A 916 -20.21 -35.79 4.50
CA GLU A 916 -21.53 -36.06 3.92
C GLU A 916 -21.60 -35.49 2.51
N VAL A 917 -22.01 -36.30 1.54
CA VAL A 917 -22.33 -35.83 0.18
C VAL A 917 -23.82 -35.57 0.09
N ARG A 918 -24.20 -34.32 -0.15
CA ARG A 918 -25.60 -33.86 -0.16
C ARG A 918 -25.98 -33.17 -1.46
N LEU A 919 -27.28 -33.12 -1.76
CA LEU A 919 -27.81 -32.42 -2.92
C LEU A 919 -28.63 -31.18 -2.57
N GLY A 920 -28.51 -30.14 -3.38
CA GLY A 920 -29.32 -28.92 -3.35
C GLY A 920 -28.95 -27.94 -2.24
N SER A 921 -28.63 -28.42 -1.04
CA SER A 921 -28.08 -27.59 0.04
C SER A 921 -27.26 -28.41 1.04
N ALA A 922 -26.54 -27.74 1.93
CA ALA A 922 -25.82 -28.38 3.04
C ALA A 922 -26.73 -29.16 4.01
N ARG A 923 -28.05 -28.94 3.99
CA ARG A 923 -29.05 -29.73 4.74
C ARG A 923 -29.97 -30.55 3.84
N GLY A 924 -29.69 -30.58 2.54
CA GLY A 924 -30.51 -31.27 1.55
C GLY A 924 -30.35 -32.79 1.61
N ARG A 925 -30.86 -33.47 0.58
CA ARG A 925 -30.87 -34.95 0.52
C ARG A 925 -29.46 -35.51 0.68
N LEU A 926 -29.26 -36.35 1.69
CA LEU A 926 -28.03 -37.11 1.89
C LEU A 926 -27.93 -38.22 0.85
N LEU A 927 -26.83 -38.27 0.12
CA LEU A 927 -26.53 -39.34 -0.83
C LEU A 927 -25.69 -40.45 -0.22
N GLY A 928 -24.74 -40.08 0.63
CA GLY A 928 -23.86 -41.00 1.33
C GLY A 928 -22.89 -40.26 2.25
N THR A 929 -22.21 -41.01 3.09
CA THR A 929 -21.24 -40.49 4.06
C THR A 929 -19.91 -41.18 3.84
N VAL A 930 -18.87 -40.40 3.56
CA VAL A 930 -17.50 -40.87 3.41
C VAL A 930 -16.83 -40.89 4.77
N THR A 931 -16.56 -42.08 5.30
CA THR A 931 -15.75 -42.22 6.53
C THR A 931 -14.29 -42.01 6.19
N VAL A 932 -13.62 -41.11 6.92
CA VAL A 932 -12.22 -40.74 6.71
C VAL A 932 -11.39 -41.18 7.93
N PRO A 933 -10.53 -42.20 7.80
CA PRO A 933 -9.60 -42.56 8.87
C PRO A 933 -8.51 -41.50 9.02
N ALA A 934 -7.88 -41.45 10.21
CA ALA A 934 -6.72 -40.60 10.44
C ALA A 934 -5.58 -40.95 9.46
N THR A 935 -5.09 -39.97 8.72
CA THR A 935 -3.99 -40.14 7.75
C THR A 935 -2.61 -39.86 8.37
N GLY A 936 -2.58 -39.35 9.60
CA GLY A 936 -1.36 -39.10 10.38
C GLY A 936 -0.69 -37.76 10.10
N GLY A 937 -1.36 -36.83 9.41
CA GLY A 937 -0.88 -35.45 9.24
C GLY A 937 -1.54 -34.71 8.09
N VAL A 938 -1.43 -33.38 8.10
CA VAL A 938 -2.10 -32.49 7.13
C VAL A 938 -1.55 -32.58 5.69
N TYR A 939 -0.33 -33.08 5.51
CA TYR A 939 0.28 -33.37 4.19
C TYR A 939 0.32 -34.86 3.85
N ARG A 940 -0.27 -35.73 4.69
CA ARG A 940 -0.38 -37.16 4.42
C ARG A 940 -1.74 -37.42 3.79
N TRP A 941 -1.77 -37.43 2.46
CA TRP A 941 -2.99 -37.63 1.69
C TRP A 941 -3.34 -39.11 1.60
N GLY A 942 -4.58 -39.43 1.93
CA GLY A 942 -5.21 -40.73 1.69
C GLY A 942 -6.41 -40.60 0.76
N THR A 943 -6.97 -41.74 0.38
CA THR A 943 -8.18 -41.82 -0.44
C THR A 943 -9.30 -42.43 0.39
N ALA A 944 -10.45 -41.76 0.45
CA ALA A 944 -11.64 -42.25 1.12
C ALA A 944 -12.80 -42.37 0.13
N THR A 945 -13.60 -43.44 0.25
CA THR A 945 -14.69 -43.73 -0.68
C THR A 945 -15.99 -44.07 0.04
N ALA A 946 -17.13 -43.82 -0.62
CA ALA A 946 -18.43 -44.29 -0.16
C ALA A 946 -19.37 -44.56 -1.33
N ALA A 947 -20.30 -45.49 -1.14
CA ALA A 947 -21.44 -45.67 -2.03
C ALA A 947 -22.45 -44.52 -1.85
N LEU A 948 -23.07 -44.11 -2.95
CA LEU A 948 -24.11 -43.09 -2.99
C LEU A 948 -25.46 -43.72 -3.37
N SER A 949 -26.55 -43.22 -2.80
CA SER A 949 -27.93 -43.72 -3.02
C SER A 949 -28.52 -43.42 -4.41
N GLY A 950 -27.69 -43.12 -5.42
CA GLY A 950 -28.12 -42.84 -6.79
C GLY A 950 -28.74 -41.45 -6.94
N ALA A 951 -28.08 -40.59 -7.72
CA ALA A 951 -28.57 -39.27 -8.10
C ALA A 951 -28.25 -38.93 -9.55
N SER A 952 -29.22 -38.45 -10.31
CA SER A 952 -29.09 -38.23 -11.76
C SER A 952 -29.41 -36.79 -12.16
N GLY A 953 -29.03 -36.46 -13.40
CA GLY A 953 -29.25 -35.14 -13.98
C GLY A 953 -28.35 -34.05 -13.40
N ARG A 954 -28.75 -32.80 -13.61
CA ARG A 954 -28.01 -31.62 -13.17
C ARG A 954 -28.41 -31.22 -11.75
N GLN A 955 -27.46 -31.22 -10.82
CA GLN A 955 -27.71 -30.96 -9.40
C GLN A 955 -26.57 -30.16 -8.77
N ASP A 956 -26.86 -29.43 -7.69
CA ASP A 956 -25.83 -28.85 -6.83
C ASP A 956 -25.37 -29.90 -5.82
N VAL A 957 -24.07 -30.15 -5.76
CA VAL A 957 -23.46 -31.14 -4.86
C VAL A 957 -22.74 -30.42 -3.72
N TYR A 958 -23.02 -30.84 -2.50
CA TYR A 958 -22.42 -30.30 -1.29
C TYR A 958 -21.55 -31.36 -0.62
N LEU A 959 -20.35 -30.97 -0.20
CA LEU A 959 -19.53 -31.73 0.73
C LEU A 959 -19.63 -31.07 2.09
N VAL A 960 -20.15 -31.78 3.10
CA VAL A 960 -20.32 -31.23 4.46
C VAL A 960 -19.45 -32.01 5.43
N ALA A 961 -18.55 -31.31 6.11
CA ALA A 961 -17.60 -31.89 7.04
C ALA A 961 -18.25 -32.29 8.38
N ARG A 962 -17.76 -33.39 8.95
CA ARG A 962 -18.09 -33.92 10.28
C ARG A 962 -16.77 -34.23 10.98
N GLY A 963 -16.22 -33.22 11.66
CA GLY A 963 -14.87 -33.21 12.19
C GLY A 963 -13.88 -32.45 11.30
N GLU A 964 -12.64 -32.32 11.77
CA GLU A 964 -11.58 -31.58 11.09
C GLU A 964 -10.93 -32.42 9.98
N LEU A 965 -10.84 -31.88 8.77
CA LEU A 965 -10.12 -32.51 7.67
C LEU A 965 -9.71 -31.51 6.59
N ARG A 966 -8.78 -31.94 5.72
CA ARG A 966 -8.49 -31.31 4.45
C ARG A 966 -8.99 -32.16 3.29
N ILE A 967 -9.50 -31.52 2.25
CA ILE A 967 -9.90 -32.15 0.99
C ILE A 967 -9.10 -31.50 -0.13
N LYS A 968 -8.41 -32.28 -0.96
CA LYS A 968 -7.70 -31.76 -2.14
C LYS A 968 -8.49 -31.91 -3.43
N ASP A 969 -9.22 -33.00 -3.57
CA ASP A 969 -9.97 -33.32 -4.78
C ASP A 969 -11.14 -34.29 -4.50
N LEU A 970 -12.07 -34.35 -5.46
CA LEU A 970 -13.18 -35.29 -5.49
C LEU A 970 -13.41 -35.87 -6.89
N VAL A 971 -13.95 -37.09 -6.93
CA VAL A 971 -14.45 -37.79 -8.13
C VAL A 971 -15.71 -38.57 -7.76
N LEU A 972 -16.77 -38.45 -8.56
CA LEU A 972 -17.96 -39.29 -8.49
C LEU A 972 -17.88 -40.45 -9.49
N THR A 973 -18.25 -41.66 -9.05
CA THR A 973 -18.43 -42.80 -9.95
C THR A 973 -19.87 -42.88 -10.42
N ARG A 974 -20.08 -43.26 -11.68
CA ARG A 974 -21.39 -43.47 -12.29
C ARG A 974 -21.70 -44.95 -12.34
#